data_AF-I0XCB7-F1
#
_entry.id   AF-I0XCB7-F1
#
_cell.length_a   1.000
_cell.length_b   1.000
_cell.length_c   1.000
_cell.angle_alpha   90.00
_cell.angle_beta   90.00
_cell.angle_gamma   90.00
#
_symmetry.space_group_name_H-M   'P 1'
#
loop_
_entity.id
_entity.type
_entity.pdbx_description
1 polymer ?
#
loop_
_entity_poly.entity_id
_entity_poly.type
_entity_poly.pdbx_seq_one_letter_code
_entity_poly.pdbx_strand_id
1 'polypeptide(L)'
;MNDDIKTADWAPGTLDNTRKNIGDIDREEARLMAKKLGGEVMYERSHNSLAGSSSAKTGGKLVRAGGTSSTPGGISAASSAGAARTSKPTGVPTAAQPKHKKNESLPNISKKVAIAFDKMMMSPEYKIKPNYGFFNFVRSWQKNGAEKLSPDFINYDVKAMIDHMEGFITVIKTLIQMAPSTYKAKIAADTEPKFKLLRMVAGWTMQTIRVEYVNITSAPQPWIVADMIPLVRAIYKNLITVYYYGNNKIPKLIKEIYTDECAYPEAPRDKLSGLAKHAITEWLYLDTEVIKKLYPLLMRMCCDSIEQYPGFFNAKVADILKFLGLHKFDLLLPEKPKPQEEVKKEAPKKPEPPQRGLKDQTVLTGLKLLEQLFPKAGFDKLEENPDLYPYFQPIFRYEDGFNVLSPKNPIQKIIVLQTIIEFCFQGCRNINFTIEDEHKKDEGDTIFKVLDDWSAYREDVFGRLYCEPLLDLTNSIYSQPDFAKSHIGKRTITNLLWQNTYHFMPMFKFDKLILEHPADDSKYKPLFNRTDFARKFLTTAVNQCDQAVKTKGKVELLENPWQHYKFDVQNEVSKRLDVLLGAQNHGPNTNATNANLLKYTLCFVAVLDWYINNQESPAYQTDPMDIYRISEADGKPQFTIKERNDQNKLFAEAIKANYQKGAK
;
A
#
# COMPACT_ATOMS: atom_id res chain seq x y z
N MET A 1 10.35 22.44 66.31
CA MET A 1 10.61 21.11 65.73
C MET A 1 9.28 20.62 65.21
N ASN A 2 9.03 20.78 63.91
CA ASN A 2 7.82 20.28 63.27
C ASN A 2 8.10 18.84 62.85
N ASP A 3 7.38 17.89 63.44
CA ASP A 3 7.30 16.53 62.93
C ASP A 3 6.41 16.54 61.69
N ASP A 4 7.01 16.33 60.52
CA ASP A 4 6.30 16.15 59.27
C ASP A 4 5.41 14.90 59.35
N ILE A 5 4.10 15.10 59.15
CA ILE A 5 3.10 14.03 59.06
C ILE A 5 3.38 13.23 57.79
N LYS A 6 4.04 12.08 57.92
CA LYS A 6 4.19 11.11 56.82
C LYS A 6 2.84 10.46 56.50
N THR A 7 2.30 10.73 55.31
CA THR A 7 1.06 10.13 54.81
C THR A 7 1.26 8.65 54.45
N ALA A 8 0.41 7.78 55.00
CA ALA A 8 0.46 6.33 54.77
C ALA A 8 -0.29 5.92 53.49
N ASP A 9 0.43 5.39 52.50
CA ASP A 9 -0.13 5.06 51.18
C ASP A 9 -0.76 3.66 51.06
N TRP A 10 -0.34 2.70 51.89
CA TRP A 10 -0.78 1.30 51.75
C TRP A 10 -2.11 1.04 52.47
N ALA A 11 -3.03 0.36 51.79
CA ALA A 11 -4.29 -0.09 52.37
C ALA A 11 -4.05 -1.21 53.40
N PRO A 12 -4.85 -1.32 54.47
CA PRO A 12 -4.65 -2.35 55.50
C PRO A 12 -4.65 -3.78 54.93
N GLY A 13 -3.65 -4.57 55.32
CA GLY A 13 -3.46 -5.98 54.89
C GLY A 13 -2.67 -6.16 53.59
N THR A 14 -2.17 -5.09 52.97
CA THR A 14 -1.41 -5.16 51.71
C THR A 14 0.01 -5.66 51.95
N LEU A 15 0.66 -5.27 53.05
CA LEU A 15 2.02 -5.76 53.37
C LEU A 15 1.99 -7.23 53.80
N ASP A 16 0.97 -7.66 54.56
CA ASP A 16 0.81 -9.05 54.97
C ASP A 16 0.48 -9.99 53.80
N ASN A 17 -0.34 -9.56 52.83
CA ASN A 17 -0.59 -10.32 51.60
C ASN A 17 0.66 -10.40 50.72
N THR A 18 1.43 -9.31 50.66
CA THR A 18 2.70 -9.29 49.92
C THR A 18 3.72 -10.23 50.57
N ARG A 19 3.79 -10.26 51.91
CA ARG A 19 4.66 -11.18 52.67
C ARG A 19 4.26 -12.65 52.49
N LYS A 20 2.97 -12.96 52.46
CA LYS A 20 2.47 -14.31 52.16
C LYS A 20 2.77 -14.77 50.73
N ASN A 21 2.79 -13.85 49.76
CA ASN A 21 3.05 -14.17 48.35
C ASN A 21 4.54 -14.31 48.02
N ILE A 22 5.42 -13.64 48.75
CA ILE A 22 6.87 -13.72 48.53
C ILE A 22 7.49 -14.93 49.27
N GLY A 23 6.83 -15.44 50.33
CA GLY A 23 7.34 -16.53 51.14
C GLY A 23 8.40 -16.07 52.16
N ASP A 24 8.93 -16.99 52.96
CA ASP A 24 9.96 -16.67 53.94
C ASP A 24 11.27 -16.29 53.23
N ILE A 25 11.62 -15.01 53.30
CA ILE A 25 12.89 -14.49 52.78
C ILE A 25 13.90 -14.52 53.92
N ASP A 26 15.10 -15.05 53.63
CA ASP A 26 16.18 -15.05 54.60
C ASP A 26 16.65 -13.62 54.94
N ARG A 27 17.12 -13.42 56.17
CA ARG A 27 17.44 -12.09 56.70
C ARG A 27 18.62 -11.45 55.95
N GLU A 28 19.53 -12.24 55.39
CA GLU A 28 20.62 -11.73 54.55
C GLU A 28 20.14 -11.37 53.14
N GLU A 29 19.21 -12.15 52.59
CA GLU A 29 18.64 -11.94 51.25
C GLU A 29 17.78 -10.66 51.21
N ALA A 30 16.98 -10.41 52.26
CA ALA A 30 16.22 -9.18 52.42
C ALA A 30 17.14 -7.93 52.50
N ARG A 31 18.31 -8.06 53.15
CA ARG A 31 19.29 -6.96 53.27
C ARG A 31 19.99 -6.67 51.94
N LEU A 32 20.28 -7.70 51.15
CA LEU A 32 20.83 -7.59 49.80
C LEU A 32 19.83 -6.94 48.83
N MET A 33 18.55 -7.32 48.92
CA MET A 33 17.48 -6.73 48.12
C MET A 33 17.26 -5.25 48.45
N ALA A 34 17.22 -4.89 49.74
CA ALA A 34 17.08 -3.49 50.17
C ALA A 34 18.24 -2.61 49.66
N LYS A 35 19.47 -3.14 49.64
CA LYS A 35 20.66 -2.41 49.17
C LYS A 35 20.68 -2.24 47.64
N LYS A 36 20.15 -3.20 46.88
CA LYS A 36 20.10 -3.13 45.40
C LYS A 36 18.92 -2.34 44.87
N LEU A 37 17.77 -2.37 45.56
CA LEU A 37 16.52 -1.81 45.05
C LEU A 37 16.29 -0.36 45.46
N GLY A 38 16.98 0.17 46.47
CA GLY A 38 17.00 1.59 46.84
C GLY A 38 15.62 2.25 46.93
N GLY A 39 15.04 2.34 48.12
CA GLY A 39 13.76 3.03 48.34
C GLY A 39 13.45 3.30 49.81
N GLU A 40 12.62 4.30 50.09
CA GLU A 40 12.20 4.67 51.44
C GLU A 40 11.17 3.66 51.99
N VAL A 41 11.31 3.27 53.27
CA VAL A 41 10.40 2.32 53.93
C VAL A 41 9.15 3.07 54.38
N MET A 42 8.01 2.73 53.79
CA MET A 42 6.70 3.35 54.05
C MET A 42 5.86 2.51 55.03
N TYR A 43 4.93 3.13 55.75
CA TYR A 43 4.13 2.50 56.80
C TYR A 43 2.68 2.21 56.34
N GLU A 44 2.09 1.13 56.86
CA GLU A 44 0.71 0.68 56.58
C GLU A 44 -0.30 1.26 57.58
N ARG A 45 -1.53 1.54 57.14
CA ARG A 45 -2.60 2.10 57.99
C ARG A 45 -3.08 1.08 59.03
N SER A 46 -3.14 1.47 60.31
CA SER A 46 -3.63 0.63 61.41
C SER A 46 -5.15 0.43 61.34
N HIS A 47 -5.62 -0.78 61.61
CA HIS A 47 -7.05 -1.09 61.71
C HIS A 47 -7.66 -0.55 63.01
N ASN A 48 -8.54 0.45 62.90
CA ASN A 48 -9.64 0.77 63.81
C ASN A 48 -10.53 1.81 63.10
N SER A 49 -11.86 1.84 63.18
CA SER A 49 -12.90 0.96 63.72
C SER A 49 -14.22 1.63 63.34
N LEU A 50 -15.15 0.95 62.66
CA LEU A 50 -16.60 1.19 62.76
C LEU A 50 -17.35 -0.01 62.16
N ALA A 51 -18.33 -0.46 62.93
CA ALA A 51 -18.82 -1.83 63.02
C ALA A 51 -19.89 -2.21 61.97
N GLY A 52 -20.01 -3.51 61.74
CA GLY A 52 -21.09 -4.10 60.92
C GLY A 52 -20.98 -5.61 60.71
N SER A 53 -20.86 -6.37 61.81
CA SER A 53 -21.08 -7.82 62.02
C SER A 53 -21.38 -8.73 60.80
N SER A 54 -20.44 -9.59 60.44
CA SER A 54 -20.43 -11.06 60.64
C SER A 54 -21.56 -11.89 59.98
N SER A 55 -21.19 -12.73 59.01
CA SER A 55 -21.41 -14.19 59.13
C SER A 55 -20.65 -14.95 58.04
N ALA A 56 -19.95 -15.99 58.50
CA ALA A 56 -19.16 -16.92 57.71
C ALA A 56 -20.02 -17.87 56.87
N LYS A 57 -19.51 -18.25 55.70
CA LYS A 57 -20.03 -19.36 54.89
C LYS A 57 -19.54 -20.69 55.47
N THR A 58 -20.44 -21.43 56.12
CA THR A 58 -20.32 -22.88 56.33
C THR A 58 -21.00 -23.62 55.18
N GLY A 59 -20.37 -24.71 54.73
CA GLY A 59 -20.82 -25.50 53.59
C GLY A 59 -21.92 -26.52 53.90
N GLY A 60 -22.25 -27.32 52.89
CA GLY A 60 -23.00 -28.57 53.08
C GLY A 60 -24.05 -28.88 52.02
N LYS A 61 -23.72 -29.85 51.16
CA LYS A 61 -24.54 -30.99 50.66
C LYS A 61 -26.00 -30.75 50.23
N LEU A 62 -26.34 -31.00 48.96
CA LEU A 62 -26.90 -32.27 48.43
C LEU A 62 -28.28 -32.64 49.03
N VAL A 63 -29.32 -32.71 48.19
CA VAL A 63 -30.00 -33.97 47.79
C VAL A 63 -31.16 -33.70 46.80
N ARG A 64 -31.00 -34.38 45.67
CA ARG A 64 -31.93 -34.96 44.68
C ARG A 64 -33.39 -35.26 45.10
N ALA A 65 -34.31 -35.08 44.16
CA ALA A 65 -35.31 -36.05 43.63
C ALA A 65 -36.44 -35.26 42.95
N GLY A 66 -37.03 -35.62 41.82
CA GLY A 66 -36.94 -36.79 40.94
C GLY A 66 -38.18 -36.81 40.03
N GLY A 67 -38.02 -37.26 38.77
CA GLY A 67 -39.08 -37.77 37.88
C GLY A 67 -40.14 -36.75 37.43
N THR A 68 -40.76 -36.83 36.26
CA THR A 68 -40.78 -37.84 35.19
C THR A 68 -41.56 -37.23 34.01
N SER A 69 -41.10 -37.50 32.79
CA SER A 69 -41.87 -37.71 31.54
C SER A 69 -43.04 -36.76 31.18
N SER A 70 -42.91 -36.07 30.05
CA SER A 70 -43.63 -36.35 28.78
C SER A 70 -43.79 -35.08 27.93
N THR A 71 -43.23 -35.12 26.73
CA THR A 71 -43.65 -34.38 25.51
C THR A 71 -45.07 -34.83 25.10
N PRO A 72 -45.77 -34.24 24.10
CA PRO A 72 -45.40 -33.16 23.17
C PRO A 72 -46.54 -32.17 22.80
N GLY A 73 -46.21 -31.22 21.92
CA GLY A 73 -47.17 -30.49 21.08
C GLY A 73 -47.55 -29.14 21.71
N GLY A 74 -47.45 -28.02 21.01
CA GLY A 74 -47.41 -27.78 19.58
C GLY A 74 -48.32 -26.60 19.33
N ILE A 75 -47.92 -25.74 18.37
CA ILE A 75 -48.80 -24.77 17.69
C ILE A 75 -49.22 -23.60 18.60
N SER A 76 -49.29 -22.34 18.20
CA SER A 76 -48.79 -21.49 17.12
C SER A 76 -49.34 -20.11 17.49
N ALA A 77 -48.88 -19.09 16.78
CA ALA A 77 -49.66 -17.89 16.46
C ALA A 77 -49.96 -16.96 17.66
N ALA A 78 -49.33 -15.81 17.76
CA ALA A 78 -49.32 -14.68 16.84
C ALA A 78 -50.10 -13.56 17.53
N SER A 79 -49.53 -12.35 17.43
CA SER A 79 -50.24 -11.08 17.28
C SER A 79 -51.17 -10.66 18.42
N SER A 80 -51.28 -9.41 18.84
CA SER A 80 -50.64 -8.14 18.52
C SER A 80 -51.48 -7.11 19.28
N ALA A 81 -50.83 -6.05 19.76
CA ALA A 81 -51.41 -4.71 19.90
C ALA A 81 -52.46 -4.45 21.00
N GLY A 82 -52.34 -3.24 21.56
CA GLY A 82 -53.22 -2.65 22.59
C GLY A 82 -52.37 -1.91 23.62
N ALA A 83 -51.79 -0.76 23.29
CA ALA A 83 -52.40 0.57 23.42
C ALA A 83 -52.46 1.08 24.89
N ALA A 84 -51.89 2.28 25.04
CA ALA A 84 -51.78 3.14 26.23
C ALA A 84 -53.09 3.30 27.03
N ARG A 85 -53.11 3.61 28.34
CA ARG A 85 -52.64 4.86 28.95
C ARG A 85 -52.79 4.81 30.49
N THR A 86 -51.75 5.29 31.18
CA THR A 86 -51.75 6.14 32.42
C THR A 86 -52.52 5.76 33.69
N SER A 87 -51.77 5.48 34.75
CA SER A 87 -51.81 6.27 36.02
C SER A 87 -50.49 6.10 36.80
N LYS A 88 -49.99 7.21 37.35
CA LYS A 88 -48.87 7.39 38.31
C LYS A 88 -49.48 8.11 39.53
N PRO A 89 -48.78 8.33 40.68
CA PRO A 89 -47.55 7.71 41.19
C PRO A 89 -47.63 7.42 42.71
N THR A 90 -46.85 6.47 43.23
CA THR A 90 -46.26 6.56 44.58
C THR A 90 -45.12 5.54 44.68
N GLY A 91 -43.90 6.01 44.95
CA GLY A 91 -42.74 5.14 45.14
C GLY A 91 -41.45 5.82 44.67
N VAL A 92 -40.64 6.21 45.65
CA VAL A 92 -39.29 6.76 45.53
C VAL A 92 -38.44 5.93 44.55
N PRO A 93 -37.82 6.54 43.51
CA PRO A 93 -36.91 5.81 42.65
C PRO A 93 -35.58 5.60 43.37
N THR A 94 -35.27 4.35 43.69
CA THR A 94 -33.87 3.91 43.82
C THR A 94 -33.17 4.17 42.49
N ALA A 95 -32.01 4.84 42.55
CA ALA A 95 -31.23 5.23 41.38
C ALA A 95 -30.89 4.01 40.51
N ALA A 96 -31.67 3.82 39.44
CA ALA A 96 -31.36 2.87 38.39
C ALA A 96 -30.10 3.34 37.67
N GLN A 97 -29.05 2.54 37.71
CA GLN A 97 -27.81 2.82 37.01
C GLN A 97 -28.04 2.91 35.49
N PRO A 98 -27.40 3.86 34.78
CA PRO A 98 -27.51 3.95 33.33
C PRO A 98 -26.79 2.75 32.71
N LYS A 99 -27.55 1.81 32.15
CA LYS A 99 -27.02 0.69 31.37
C LYS A 99 -26.81 1.15 29.93
N HIS A 100 -25.61 0.94 29.37
CA HIS A 100 -25.39 0.96 27.93
C HIS A 100 -26.44 0.04 27.26
N LYS A 101 -27.10 0.50 26.18
CA LYS A 101 -28.09 -0.31 25.46
C LYS A 101 -27.41 -1.60 24.99
N LYS A 102 -27.89 -2.75 25.49
CA LYS A 102 -27.54 -4.08 24.96
C LYS A 102 -28.14 -4.20 23.55
N ASN A 103 -27.45 -3.71 22.53
CA ASN A 103 -27.78 -4.04 21.16
C ASN A 103 -26.45 -4.04 20.39
N GLU A 104 -26.05 -5.21 19.91
CA GLU A 104 -24.87 -5.49 19.07
C GLU A 104 -23.55 -5.66 19.83
N SER A 105 -23.09 -6.91 19.89
CA SER A 105 -21.79 -7.29 20.43
C SER A 105 -20.73 -7.32 19.34
N LEU A 106 -19.53 -6.86 19.67
CA LEU A 106 -18.36 -7.01 18.81
C LEU A 106 -18.06 -8.49 18.56
N PRO A 107 -17.55 -8.86 17.37
CA PRO A 107 -17.15 -10.24 17.10
C PRO A 107 -16.03 -10.69 18.06
N ASN A 108 -16.06 -11.97 18.41
CA ASN A 108 -15.03 -12.61 19.23
C ASN A 108 -13.74 -12.76 18.41
N ILE A 109 -12.64 -12.20 18.91
CA ILE A 109 -11.35 -12.19 18.24
C ILE A 109 -10.25 -12.68 19.17
N SER A 110 -9.15 -13.19 18.60
CA SER A 110 -7.99 -13.61 19.40
C SER A 110 -7.33 -12.43 20.11
N LYS A 111 -6.66 -12.68 21.25
CA LYS A 111 -5.93 -11.65 22.00
C LYS A 111 -4.87 -10.94 21.14
N LYS A 112 -4.19 -11.67 20.25
CA LYS A 112 -3.19 -11.12 19.33
C LYS A 112 -3.80 -10.12 18.35
N VAL A 113 -4.97 -10.44 17.81
CA VAL A 113 -5.72 -9.57 16.90
C VAL A 113 -6.28 -8.35 17.65
N ALA A 114 -6.79 -8.53 18.86
CA ALA A 114 -7.28 -7.43 19.71
C ALA A 114 -6.18 -6.39 20.00
N ILE A 115 -4.98 -6.83 20.37
CA ILE A 115 -3.82 -5.95 20.62
C ILE A 115 -3.45 -5.15 19.37
N ALA A 116 -3.48 -5.80 18.21
CA ALA A 116 -3.09 -5.14 16.97
C ALA A 116 -4.18 -4.17 16.46
N PHE A 117 -5.47 -4.44 16.69
CA PHE A 117 -6.54 -3.44 16.53
C PHE A 117 -6.34 -2.22 17.44
N ASP A 118 -6.00 -2.45 18.72
CA ASP A 118 -5.75 -1.37 19.66
C ASP A 118 -4.56 -0.51 19.23
N LYS A 119 -3.46 -1.14 18.79
CA LYS A 119 -2.29 -0.43 18.26
C LYS A 119 -2.64 0.42 17.03
N MET A 120 -3.45 -0.11 16.12
CA MET A 120 -3.90 0.62 14.94
C MET A 120 -4.76 1.83 15.33
N MET A 121 -5.77 1.64 16.18
CA MET A 121 -6.66 2.73 16.62
C MET A 121 -5.97 3.80 17.47
N MET A 122 -4.85 3.48 18.13
CA MET A 122 -4.02 4.44 18.88
C MET A 122 -2.97 5.15 18.03
N SER A 123 -2.80 4.76 16.77
CA SER A 123 -1.75 5.33 15.92
C SER A 123 -2.00 6.83 15.68
N PRO A 124 -0.94 7.62 15.41
CA PRO A 124 -1.09 9.03 15.06
C PRO A 124 -1.95 9.28 13.82
N GLU A 125 -2.10 8.26 12.96
CA GLU A 125 -2.90 8.33 11.74
C GLU A 125 -4.41 8.32 12.03
N TYR A 126 -4.86 7.51 13.00
CA TYR A 126 -6.30 7.31 13.27
C TYR A 126 -6.79 8.03 14.53
N LYS A 127 -5.98 8.09 15.60
CA LYS A 127 -6.30 8.78 16.88
C LYS A 127 -7.67 8.42 17.50
N ILE A 128 -8.25 7.28 17.13
CA ILE A 128 -9.56 6.80 17.59
C ILE A 128 -9.53 6.49 19.09
N LYS A 129 -8.41 5.95 19.57
CA LYS A 129 -8.19 5.59 20.98
C LYS A 129 -7.10 6.48 21.59
N PRO A 130 -7.18 6.80 22.89
CA PRO A 130 -6.13 7.55 23.58
C PRO A 130 -4.84 6.75 23.59
N ASN A 131 -3.71 7.44 23.40
CA ASN A 131 -2.37 6.87 23.41
C ASN A 131 -1.55 7.51 24.54
N TYR A 132 -1.20 6.73 25.55
CA TYR A 132 -0.43 7.15 26.72
C TYR A 132 1.06 6.78 26.61
N GLY A 133 1.52 6.43 25.41
CA GLY A 133 2.92 6.07 25.14
C GLY A 133 3.37 4.85 25.95
N PHE A 134 4.47 4.97 26.67
CA PHE A 134 5.05 3.90 27.49
C PHE A 134 4.16 3.47 28.66
N PHE A 135 3.13 4.27 29.02
CA PHE A 135 2.16 3.95 30.07
C PHE A 135 0.86 3.29 29.57
N ASN A 136 0.81 2.82 28.32
CA ASN A 136 -0.38 2.16 27.77
C ASN A 136 -0.84 0.91 28.56
N PHE A 137 0.00 0.32 29.41
CA PHE A 137 -0.38 -0.77 30.32
C PHE A 137 -1.41 -0.35 31.38
N VAL A 138 -1.45 0.92 31.79
CA VAL A 138 -2.40 1.49 32.78
C VAL A 138 -3.85 1.36 32.30
N ARG A 139 -4.06 1.26 30.99
CA ARG A 139 -5.36 1.00 30.34
C ARG A 139 -5.99 -0.33 30.76
N SER A 140 -5.18 -1.34 31.09
CA SER A 140 -5.68 -2.66 31.55
C SER A 140 -6.25 -2.62 32.97
N TRP A 141 -5.93 -1.58 33.75
CA TRP A 141 -6.38 -1.39 35.13
C TRP A 141 -7.70 -0.61 35.24
N GLN A 142 -8.17 -0.02 34.14
CA GLN A 142 -9.47 0.66 34.07
C GLN A 142 -10.55 -0.28 33.54
N LYS A 143 -11.76 -0.25 34.13
CA LYS A 143 -12.92 -1.01 33.64
C LYS A 143 -13.22 -0.63 32.19
N ASN A 144 -13.24 -1.62 31.28
CA ASN A 144 -13.36 -1.44 29.83
C ASN A 144 -12.29 -0.54 29.19
N GLY A 145 -11.14 -0.33 29.86
CA GLY A 145 -10.10 0.57 29.40
C GLY A 145 -9.64 0.21 27.99
N ALA A 146 -9.43 -1.08 27.68
CA ALA A 146 -9.06 -1.61 26.36
C ALA A 146 -10.01 -1.16 25.21
N GLU A 147 -11.26 -0.84 25.51
CA GLU A 147 -12.26 -0.46 24.50
C GLU A 147 -12.61 1.03 24.49
N LYS A 148 -12.09 1.81 25.46
CA LYS A 148 -12.32 3.26 25.55
C LYS A 148 -11.87 4.03 24.31
N LEU A 149 -12.73 4.90 23.81
CA LEU A 149 -12.50 5.83 22.70
C LEU A 149 -11.97 7.18 23.20
N SER A 150 -11.27 7.90 22.32
CA SER A 150 -10.83 9.27 22.59
C SER A 150 -12.03 10.22 22.54
N PRO A 151 -12.22 11.10 23.55
CA PRO A 151 -13.28 12.10 23.50
C PRO A 151 -13.15 13.05 22.31
N ASP A 152 -11.92 13.43 21.95
CA ASP A 152 -11.65 14.35 20.84
C ASP A 152 -12.09 13.76 19.50
N PHE A 153 -11.85 12.46 19.32
CA PHE A 153 -12.28 11.73 18.13
C PHE A 153 -13.81 11.78 17.97
N ILE A 154 -14.57 11.60 19.06
CA ILE A 154 -16.04 11.63 19.00
C ILE A 154 -16.56 13.06 18.79
N ASN A 155 -16.07 14.01 19.58
CA ASN A 155 -16.64 15.36 19.60
C ASN A 155 -16.23 16.22 18.40
N TYR A 156 -15.04 15.98 17.83
CA TYR A 156 -14.49 16.80 16.74
C TYR A 156 -14.41 16.03 15.43
N ASP A 157 -13.69 14.89 15.41
CA ASP A 157 -13.45 14.18 14.15
C ASP A 157 -14.74 13.60 13.58
N VAL A 158 -15.50 12.82 14.37
CA VAL A 158 -16.77 12.23 13.93
C VAL A 158 -17.79 13.30 13.56
N LYS A 159 -17.86 14.40 14.32
CA LYS A 159 -18.71 15.54 13.99
C LYS A 159 -18.36 16.11 12.61
N ALA A 160 -17.08 16.40 12.36
CA ALA A 160 -16.62 16.92 11.08
C ALA A 160 -16.93 15.96 9.92
N MET A 161 -16.75 14.64 10.12
CA MET A 161 -17.11 13.63 9.12
C MET A 161 -18.59 13.67 8.76
N ILE A 162 -19.48 13.84 9.74
CA ILE A 162 -20.93 13.97 9.55
C ILE A 162 -21.25 15.25 8.76
N ASP A 163 -20.61 16.37 9.12
CA ASP A 163 -20.80 17.67 8.46
C ASP A 163 -20.40 17.60 6.97
N HIS A 164 -19.26 16.96 6.64
CA HIS A 164 -18.83 16.74 5.25
C HIS A 164 -19.73 15.79 4.46
N MET A 165 -20.24 14.72 5.09
CA MET A 165 -21.23 13.84 4.45
C MET A 165 -22.52 14.60 4.11
N GLU A 166 -22.98 15.46 5.01
CA GLU A 166 -24.13 16.32 4.74
C GLU A 166 -23.86 17.32 3.61
N GLY A 167 -22.67 17.93 3.59
CA GLY A 167 -22.23 18.82 2.52
C GLY A 167 -22.32 18.14 1.15
N PHE A 168 -21.77 16.93 1.02
CA PHE A 168 -21.83 16.14 -0.21
C PHE A 168 -23.27 15.80 -0.65
N ILE A 169 -24.12 15.37 0.28
CA ILE A 169 -25.52 15.05 -0.04
C ILE A 169 -26.27 16.31 -0.49
N THR A 170 -26.03 17.42 0.18
CA THR A 170 -26.70 18.70 -0.09
C THR A 170 -26.36 19.20 -1.48
N VAL A 171 -25.06 19.26 -1.83
CA VAL A 171 -24.62 19.75 -3.14
C VAL A 171 -25.14 18.87 -4.29
N ILE A 172 -25.17 17.55 -4.11
CA ILE A 172 -25.74 16.63 -5.12
C ILE A 172 -27.25 16.84 -5.27
N LYS A 173 -27.99 17.01 -4.16
CA LYS A 173 -29.43 17.35 -4.21
C LYS A 173 -29.68 18.68 -4.90
N THR A 174 -28.83 19.68 -4.66
CA THR A 174 -28.92 20.99 -5.33
C THR A 174 -28.68 20.87 -6.83
N LEU A 175 -27.68 20.08 -7.28
CA LEU A 175 -27.48 19.79 -8.70
C LEU A 175 -28.75 19.19 -9.34
N ILE A 176 -29.32 18.16 -8.71
CA ILE A 176 -30.57 17.54 -9.18
C ILE A 176 -31.74 18.54 -9.20
N GLN A 177 -31.85 19.42 -8.20
CA GLN A 177 -32.93 20.41 -8.13
C GLN A 177 -32.80 21.50 -9.20
N MET A 178 -31.58 21.92 -9.52
CA MET A 178 -31.30 22.93 -10.55
C MET A 178 -31.42 22.38 -11.97
N ALA A 179 -31.31 21.06 -12.14
CA ALA A 179 -31.43 20.43 -13.43
C ALA A 179 -32.78 20.72 -14.14
N PRO A 180 -32.77 20.88 -15.49
CA PRO A 180 -33.98 20.99 -16.30
C PRO A 180 -34.92 19.79 -16.15
N SER A 181 -36.22 19.97 -16.41
CA SER A 181 -37.24 18.92 -16.32
C SER A 181 -36.91 17.68 -17.18
N THR A 182 -36.34 17.90 -18.37
CA THR A 182 -35.90 16.83 -19.28
C THR A 182 -34.72 16.04 -18.72
N TYR A 183 -33.78 16.69 -18.03
CA TYR A 183 -32.65 16.02 -17.38
C TYR A 183 -33.09 15.28 -16.12
N LYS A 184 -34.01 15.86 -15.33
CA LYS A 184 -34.66 15.18 -14.19
C LYS A 184 -35.38 13.89 -14.60
N ALA A 185 -36.05 13.89 -15.77
CA ALA A 185 -36.65 12.68 -16.32
C ALA A 185 -35.60 11.60 -16.64
N LYS A 186 -34.44 11.98 -17.18
CA LYS A 186 -33.31 11.07 -17.40
C LYS A 186 -32.74 10.54 -16.08
N ILE A 187 -32.56 11.38 -15.07
CA ILE A 187 -32.11 10.94 -13.73
C ILE A 187 -33.02 9.83 -13.19
N ALA A 188 -34.34 9.97 -13.35
CA ALA A 188 -35.31 8.99 -12.85
C ALA A 188 -35.31 7.67 -13.64
N ALA A 189 -35.25 7.73 -14.97
CA ALA A 189 -35.51 6.58 -15.85
C ALA A 189 -34.24 5.89 -16.40
N ASP A 190 -33.16 6.63 -16.60
CA ASP A 190 -31.97 6.15 -17.28
C ASP A 190 -31.10 5.28 -16.34
N THR A 191 -30.36 4.35 -16.92
CA THR A 191 -29.47 3.42 -16.23
C THR A 191 -28.00 3.83 -16.28
N GLU A 192 -27.64 4.93 -16.94
CA GLU A 192 -26.24 5.38 -16.97
C GLU A 192 -25.67 5.58 -15.53
N PRO A 193 -24.38 5.29 -15.31
CA PRO A 193 -23.76 5.37 -13.99
C PRO A 193 -23.91 6.72 -13.30
N LYS A 194 -23.85 7.84 -14.04
CA LYS A 194 -24.02 9.19 -13.49
C LYS A 194 -25.43 9.42 -12.92
N PHE A 195 -26.47 8.87 -13.56
CA PHE A 195 -27.85 8.97 -13.07
C PHE A 195 -28.12 8.03 -11.90
N LYS A 196 -27.50 6.83 -11.90
CA LYS A 196 -27.50 5.94 -10.73
C LYS A 196 -26.80 6.59 -9.52
N LEU A 197 -25.66 7.24 -9.73
CA LEU A 197 -24.94 7.98 -8.69
C LEU A 197 -25.83 9.06 -8.06
N LEU A 198 -26.44 9.92 -8.89
CA LEU A 198 -27.34 10.98 -8.42
C LEU A 198 -28.50 10.42 -7.59
N ARG A 199 -29.15 9.35 -8.04
CA ARG A 199 -30.25 8.71 -7.29
C ARG A 199 -29.80 8.09 -5.98
N MET A 200 -28.66 7.37 -5.98
CA MET A 200 -28.13 6.73 -4.77
C MET A 200 -27.80 7.78 -3.70
N VAL A 201 -27.03 8.82 -4.06
CA VAL A 201 -26.63 9.87 -3.10
C VAL A 201 -27.82 10.71 -2.66
N ALA A 202 -28.78 11.01 -3.56
CA ALA A 202 -30.01 11.70 -3.17
C ALA A 202 -30.85 10.88 -2.18
N GLY A 203 -30.79 9.56 -2.27
CA GLY A 203 -31.43 8.62 -1.34
C GLY A 203 -30.72 8.47 0.01
N TRP A 204 -29.50 8.99 0.18
CA TRP A 204 -28.81 8.96 1.47
C TRP A 204 -29.54 9.83 2.49
N THR A 205 -29.72 9.27 3.69
CA THR A 205 -30.41 9.94 4.80
C THR A 205 -29.44 10.27 5.93
N MET A 206 -29.40 11.55 6.33
CA MET A 206 -28.62 11.99 7.50
C MET A 206 -29.36 11.76 8.82
N GLN A 207 -30.66 11.47 8.78
CA GLN A 207 -31.48 11.31 9.98
C GLN A 207 -30.95 10.20 10.89
N THR A 208 -30.68 9.01 10.35
CA THR A 208 -30.14 7.89 11.13
C THR A 208 -28.75 8.19 11.68
N ILE A 209 -27.86 8.76 10.86
CA ILE A 209 -26.49 9.13 11.27
C ILE A 209 -26.53 10.13 12.43
N ARG A 210 -27.36 11.17 12.33
CA ARG A 210 -27.51 12.17 13.40
C ARG A 210 -28.11 11.60 14.67
N VAL A 211 -29.14 10.77 14.55
CA VAL A 211 -29.76 10.11 15.72
C VAL A 211 -28.73 9.26 16.45
N GLU A 212 -27.94 8.45 15.73
CA GLU A 212 -26.91 7.63 16.37
C GLU A 212 -25.76 8.46 16.95
N TYR A 213 -25.37 9.55 16.31
CA TYR A 213 -24.39 10.48 16.87
C TYR A 213 -24.87 11.15 18.17
N VAL A 214 -26.14 11.58 18.20
CA VAL A 214 -26.79 12.10 19.42
C VAL A 214 -26.88 11.02 20.49
N ASN A 215 -27.20 9.78 20.13
CA ASN A 215 -27.24 8.66 21.07
C ASN A 215 -25.87 8.42 21.73
N ILE A 216 -24.79 8.48 20.95
CA ILE A 216 -23.42 8.32 21.47
C ILE A 216 -23.06 9.49 22.39
N THR A 217 -23.26 10.73 21.94
CA THR A 217 -22.88 11.93 22.71
C THR A 217 -23.73 12.15 23.96
N SER A 218 -24.98 11.65 23.97
CA SER A 218 -25.85 11.67 25.15
C SER A 218 -25.60 10.53 26.13
N ALA A 219 -24.81 9.52 25.73
CA ALA A 219 -24.45 8.40 26.61
C ALA A 219 -23.40 8.82 27.64
N PRO A 220 -23.46 8.26 28.88
CA PRO A 220 -22.46 8.56 29.89
C PRO A 220 -21.07 8.08 29.46
N GLN A 221 -20.07 8.94 29.64
CA GLN A 221 -18.67 8.58 29.41
C GLN A 221 -18.17 7.55 30.44
N PRO A 222 -17.18 6.70 30.09
CA PRO A 222 -16.42 6.68 28.84
C PRO A 222 -17.13 5.95 27.68
N TRP A 223 -17.03 6.50 26.46
CA TRP A 223 -17.48 5.83 25.24
C TRP A 223 -16.57 4.65 24.89
N ILE A 224 -17.17 3.54 24.47
CA ILE A 224 -16.46 2.33 24.06
C ILE A 224 -16.67 2.02 22.58
N VAL A 225 -15.78 1.21 21.99
CA VAL A 225 -15.86 0.80 20.57
C VAL A 225 -17.23 0.21 20.22
N ALA A 226 -17.87 -0.53 21.12
CA ALA A 226 -19.19 -1.13 20.87
C ALA A 226 -20.30 -0.06 20.72
N ASP A 227 -20.19 1.09 21.38
CA ASP A 227 -21.17 2.18 21.24
C ASP A 227 -21.19 2.77 19.82
N MET A 228 -20.09 2.61 19.07
CA MET A 228 -19.94 3.14 17.70
C MET A 228 -20.58 2.27 16.62
N ILE A 229 -20.99 1.03 16.93
CA ILE A 229 -21.47 0.08 15.91
C ILE A 229 -22.64 0.65 15.09
N PRO A 230 -23.70 1.22 15.70
CA PRO A 230 -24.83 1.75 14.93
C PRO A 230 -24.43 2.90 14.01
N LEU A 231 -23.56 3.80 14.50
CA LEU A 231 -23.09 4.96 13.74
C LEU A 231 -22.17 4.57 12.58
N VAL A 232 -21.17 3.72 12.83
CA VAL A 232 -20.24 3.24 11.81
C VAL A 232 -21.01 2.47 10.74
N ARG A 233 -21.98 1.64 11.12
CA ARG A 233 -22.87 0.99 10.15
C ARG A 233 -23.65 2.00 9.32
N ALA A 234 -24.27 3.00 9.95
CA ALA A 234 -25.06 4.01 9.24
C ALA A 234 -24.22 4.82 8.23
N ILE A 235 -23.01 5.24 8.62
CA ILE A 235 -22.07 5.97 7.76
C ILE A 235 -21.64 5.11 6.57
N TYR A 236 -21.10 3.91 6.83
CA TYR A 236 -20.60 3.06 5.76
C TYR A 236 -21.68 2.49 4.87
N LYS A 237 -22.90 2.29 5.38
CA LYS A 237 -24.03 1.85 4.56
C LYS A 237 -24.29 2.81 3.40
N ASN A 238 -24.14 4.11 3.62
CA ASN A 238 -24.23 5.09 2.55
C ASN A 238 -22.97 5.05 1.67
N LEU A 239 -21.78 5.24 2.26
CA LEU A 239 -20.53 5.40 1.51
C LEU A 239 -20.20 4.19 0.62
N ILE A 240 -20.44 2.96 1.10
CA ILE A 240 -20.12 1.73 0.36
C ILE A 240 -20.96 1.55 -0.90
N THR A 241 -22.18 2.10 -0.95
CA THR A 241 -23.01 2.05 -2.17
C THR A 241 -22.33 2.72 -3.37
N VAL A 242 -21.39 3.64 -3.14
CA VAL A 242 -20.70 4.38 -4.20
C VAL A 242 -19.19 4.08 -4.24
N TYR A 243 -18.57 3.73 -3.12
CA TYR A 243 -17.12 3.51 -2.98
C TYR A 243 -16.53 2.57 -4.06
N TYR A 244 -17.16 1.42 -4.32
CA TYR A 244 -16.64 0.41 -5.25
C TYR A 244 -16.70 0.83 -6.73
N TYR A 245 -17.28 1.99 -7.06
CA TYR A 245 -17.19 2.54 -8.40
C TYR A 245 -15.75 2.97 -8.74
N GLY A 246 -14.99 3.42 -7.73
CA GLY A 246 -13.58 3.76 -7.80
C GLY A 246 -13.29 5.25 -7.59
N ASN A 247 -12.21 5.52 -6.85
CA ASN A 247 -11.88 6.84 -6.27
C ASN A 247 -11.72 7.94 -7.34
N ASN A 248 -11.10 7.63 -8.47
CA ASN A 248 -10.92 8.57 -9.59
C ASN A 248 -12.10 8.63 -10.57
N LYS A 249 -13.15 7.83 -10.37
CA LYS A 249 -14.28 7.74 -11.30
C LYS A 249 -15.49 8.55 -10.85
N ILE A 250 -15.74 8.67 -9.55
CA ILE A 250 -16.82 9.53 -9.03
C ILE A 250 -16.63 11.01 -9.40
N PRO A 251 -15.42 11.60 -9.26
CA PRO A 251 -15.19 12.96 -9.77
C PRO A 251 -15.43 13.11 -11.27
N LYS A 252 -15.19 12.07 -12.07
CA LYS A 252 -15.49 12.09 -13.52
C LYS A 252 -16.98 12.10 -13.79
N LEU A 253 -17.76 11.26 -13.09
CA LEU A 253 -19.22 11.30 -13.18
C LEU A 253 -19.78 12.68 -12.80
N ILE A 254 -19.25 13.32 -11.76
CA ILE A 254 -19.68 14.67 -11.36
C ILE A 254 -19.35 15.70 -12.46
N LYS A 255 -18.19 15.60 -13.10
CA LYS A 255 -17.83 16.46 -14.25
C LYS A 255 -18.72 16.21 -15.47
N GLU A 256 -19.08 14.97 -15.73
CA GLU A 256 -20.02 14.60 -16.80
C GLU A 256 -21.42 15.18 -16.51
N ILE A 257 -21.91 15.06 -15.28
CA ILE A 257 -23.19 15.66 -14.85
C ILE A 257 -23.17 17.18 -15.09
N TYR A 258 -22.09 17.85 -14.69
CA TYR A 258 -21.91 19.28 -14.95
C TYR A 258 -21.94 19.61 -16.45
N THR A 259 -21.24 18.82 -17.27
CA THR A 259 -21.16 19.04 -18.72
C THR A 259 -22.52 18.87 -19.38
N ASP A 260 -23.26 17.82 -19.01
CA ASP A 260 -24.60 17.56 -19.51
C ASP A 260 -25.58 18.68 -19.12
N GLU A 261 -25.55 19.14 -17.88
CA GLU A 261 -26.40 20.24 -17.43
C GLU A 261 -26.03 21.57 -18.10
N CYS A 262 -24.75 21.83 -18.37
CA CYS A 262 -24.29 23.04 -19.09
C CYS A 262 -24.64 23.06 -20.58
N ALA A 263 -24.98 21.91 -21.16
CA ALA A 263 -25.43 21.81 -22.55
C ALA A 263 -26.81 22.43 -22.77
N TYR A 264 -27.57 22.68 -21.70
CA TYR A 264 -28.87 23.34 -21.79
C TYR A 264 -28.72 24.87 -21.94
N PRO A 265 -29.50 25.53 -22.83
CA PRO A 265 -29.35 26.96 -23.12
C PRO A 265 -29.46 27.89 -21.90
N GLU A 266 -30.37 27.58 -20.97
CA GLU A 266 -30.67 28.40 -19.78
C GLU A 266 -29.85 27.98 -18.53
N ALA A 267 -28.80 27.18 -18.70
CA ALA A 267 -28.05 26.64 -17.58
C ALA A 267 -27.21 27.72 -16.85
N PRO A 268 -27.30 27.85 -15.51
CA PRO A 268 -26.49 28.79 -14.75
C PRO A 268 -25.05 28.26 -14.57
N ARG A 269 -24.25 28.33 -15.63
CA ARG A 269 -22.94 27.68 -15.77
C ARG A 269 -21.97 27.96 -14.62
N ASP A 270 -21.89 29.19 -14.13
CA ASP A 270 -20.99 29.57 -13.03
C ASP A 270 -21.40 28.91 -11.71
N LYS A 271 -22.70 28.89 -11.41
CA LYS A 271 -23.25 28.22 -10.21
C LYS A 271 -23.05 26.71 -10.30
N LEU A 272 -23.33 26.11 -11.46
CA LEU A 272 -23.12 24.68 -11.69
C LEU A 272 -21.64 24.29 -11.56
N SER A 273 -20.72 25.14 -12.03
CA SER A 273 -19.27 24.91 -11.90
C SER A 273 -18.84 24.93 -10.44
N GLY A 274 -19.35 25.90 -9.65
CA GLY A 274 -19.12 25.97 -8.21
C GLY A 274 -19.63 24.74 -7.47
N LEU A 275 -20.85 24.30 -7.77
CA LEU A 275 -21.44 23.09 -7.18
C LEU A 275 -20.68 21.82 -7.55
N ALA A 276 -20.25 21.66 -8.81
CA ALA A 276 -19.48 20.51 -9.25
C ALA A 276 -18.11 20.45 -8.56
N LYS A 277 -17.40 21.58 -8.44
CA LYS A 277 -16.12 21.66 -7.71
C LYS A 277 -16.30 21.33 -6.23
N HIS A 278 -17.36 21.86 -5.61
CA HIS A 278 -17.67 21.57 -4.20
C HIS A 278 -17.99 20.08 -4.00
N ALA A 279 -18.85 19.48 -4.84
CA ALA A 279 -19.16 18.06 -4.79
C ALA A 279 -17.93 17.16 -4.95
N ILE A 280 -17.00 17.51 -5.85
CA ILE A 280 -15.74 16.78 -6.01
C ILE A 280 -14.88 16.90 -4.75
N THR A 281 -14.78 18.09 -4.17
CA THR A 281 -13.99 18.35 -2.96
C THR A 281 -14.54 17.56 -1.77
N GLU A 282 -15.84 17.60 -1.55
CA GLU A 282 -16.50 16.83 -0.49
C GLU A 282 -16.32 15.33 -0.71
N TRP A 283 -16.51 14.81 -1.93
CA TRP A 283 -16.26 13.39 -2.21
C TRP A 283 -14.82 12.96 -1.92
N LEU A 284 -13.83 13.78 -2.30
CA LEU A 284 -12.42 13.49 -2.01
C LEU A 284 -12.16 13.44 -0.50
N TYR A 285 -12.78 14.35 0.27
CA TYR A 285 -12.71 14.30 1.73
C TYR A 285 -13.36 13.02 2.28
N LEU A 286 -14.54 12.64 1.78
CA LEU A 286 -15.21 11.40 2.18
C LEU A 286 -14.33 10.16 1.93
N ASP A 287 -13.70 10.07 0.76
CA ASP A 287 -12.85 8.95 0.37
C ASP A 287 -11.53 8.89 1.18
N THR A 288 -10.85 10.03 1.30
CA THR A 288 -9.50 10.09 1.87
C THR A 288 -9.47 10.24 3.38
N GLU A 289 -10.46 10.91 3.98
CA GLU A 289 -10.51 11.21 5.41
C GLU A 289 -11.58 10.37 6.12
N VAL A 290 -12.81 10.28 5.62
CA VAL A 290 -13.90 9.58 6.35
C VAL A 290 -13.78 8.07 6.24
N ILE A 291 -13.74 7.53 5.02
CA ILE A 291 -13.62 6.08 4.76
C ILE A 291 -12.30 5.56 5.34
N LYS A 292 -11.21 6.31 5.19
CA LYS A 292 -9.93 5.92 5.76
C LYS A 292 -9.93 5.98 7.29
N LYS A 293 -10.30 7.10 7.92
CA LYS A 293 -10.17 7.21 9.39
C LYS A 293 -11.08 6.24 10.15
N LEU A 294 -12.24 5.89 9.59
CA LEU A 294 -13.18 4.98 10.25
C LEU A 294 -12.92 3.49 9.96
N TYR A 295 -12.05 3.13 9.01
CA TYR A 295 -11.90 1.72 8.63
C TYR A 295 -11.42 0.80 9.77
N PRO A 296 -10.56 1.23 10.72
CA PRO A 296 -10.17 0.36 11.83
C PRO A 296 -11.36 -0.04 12.71
N LEU A 297 -12.33 0.86 12.89
CA LEU A 297 -13.58 0.57 13.59
C LEU A 297 -14.45 -0.40 12.79
N LEU A 298 -14.64 -0.15 11.49
CA LEU A 298 -15.39 -1.06 10.62
C LEU A 298 -14.80 -2.47 10.64
N MET A 299 -13.48 -2.58 10.48
CA MET A 299 -12.76 -3.86 10.50
C MET A 299 -12.90 -4.57 11.85
N ARG A 300 -12.82 -3.85 12.98
CA ARG A 300 -13.06 -4.43 14.32
C ARG A 300 -14.48 -4.97 14.49
N MET A 301 -15.46 -4.41 13.77
CA MET A 301 -16.87 -4.75 13.86
C MET A 301 -17.29 -5.89 12.94
N CYS A 302 -16.64 -6.06 11.78
CA CYS A 302 -17.03 -7.06 10.78
C CYS A 302 -16.01 -8.18 10.53
N CYS A 303 -14.78 -8.09 11.07
CA CYS A 303 -13.72 -9.06 10.77
C CYS A 303 -13.00 -9.57 12.03
N ASP A 304 -12.39 -10.75 11.87
CA ASP A 304 -11.60 -11.47 12.88
C ASP A 304 -10.08 -11.39 12.64
N SER A 305 -9.67 -10.70 11.58
CA SER A 305 -8.33 -10.61 11.03
C SER A 305 -8.00 -9.14 10.72
N ILE A 306 -6.69 -8.83 10.65
CA ILE A 306 -6.20 -7.48 10.38
C ILE A 306 -5.76 -7.40 8.93
N GLU A 307 -6.34 -6.43 8.23
CA GLU A 307 -6.01 -6.07 6.87
C GLU A 307 -5.57 -4.60 6.84
N GLN A 308 -4.65 -4.28 5.94
CA GLN A 308 -4.20 -2.90 5.74
C GLN A 308 -5.13 -2.16 4.78
N TYR A 309 -5.27 -0.85 4.98
CA TYR A 309 -5.96 0.02 4.00
C TYR A 309 -5.09 0.22 2.75
N PRO A 310 -5.67 0.25 1.53
CA PRO A 310 -7.09 0.04 1.21
C PRO A 310 -7.47 -1.45 1.00
N GLY A 311 -6.50 -2.37 1.08
CA GLY A 311 -6.67 -3.81 0.81
C GLY A 311 -7.82 -4.48 1.56
N PHE A 312 -8.11 -4.03 2.79
CA PHE A 312 -9.28 -4.43 3.58
C PHE A 312 -10.59 -4.42 2.78
N PHE A 313 -10.88 -3.35 2.04
CA PHE A 313 -12.12 -3.23 1.30
C PHE A 313 -12.22 -4.20 0.12
N ASN A 314 -11.10 -4.76 -0.37
CA ASN A 314 -11.11 -5.78 -1.41
C ASN A 314 -11.11 -7.20 -0.83
N ALA A 315 -10.33 -7.43 0.23
CA ALA A 315 -10.19 -8.74 0.85
C ALA A 315 -11.45 -9.16 1.63
N LYS A 316 -12.18 -8.21 2.21
CA LYS A 316 -13.29 -8.45 3.14
C LYS A 316 -14.64 -7.91 2.64
N VAL A 317 -14.82 -7.79 1.31
CA VAL A 317 -16.07 -7.28 0.69
C VAL A 317 -17.31 -8.00 1.24
N ALA A 318 -17.27 -9.34 1.31
CA ALA A 318 -18.41 -10.13 1.76
C ALA A 318 -18.80 -9.82 3.22
N ASP A 319 -17.81 -9.71 4.10
CA ASP A 319 -18.01 -9.42 5.53
C ASP A 319 -18.51 -7.99 5.74
N ILE A 320 -17.98 -7.03 4.97
CA ILE A 320 -18.43 -5.64 4.98
C ILE A 320 -19.90 -5.56 4.51
N LEU A 321 -20.24 -6.15 3.36
CA LEU A 321 -21.62 -6.11 2.84
C LEU A 321 -22.61 -6.79 3.79
N LYS A 322 -22.22 -7.92 4.40
CA LYS A 322 -23.02 -8.60 5.42
C LYS A 322 -23.25 -7.71 6.65
N PHE A 323 -22.21 -7.06 7.15
CA PHE A 323 -22.32 -6.16 8.30
C PHE A 323 -23.20 -4.93 8.03
N LEU A 324 -23.16 -4.41 6.81
CA LEU A 324 -23.95 -3.25 6.39
C LEU A 324 -25.38 -3.59 5.97
N GLY A 325 -25.68 -4.88 5.78
CA GLY A 325 -26.95 -5.35 5.23
C GLY A 325 -27.16 -4.89 3.79
N LEU A 326 -26.09 -4.88 3.00
CA LEU A 326 -26.09 -4.51 1.58
C LEU A 326 -25.90 -5.75 0.71
N HIS A 327 -26.54 -5.75 -0.46
CA HIS A 327 -26.30 -6.71 -1.52
C HIS A 327 -25.50 -6.06 -2.66
N LYS A 328 -24.90 -6.88 -3.53
CA LYS A 328 -24.16 -6.42 -4.72
C LYS A 328 -24.97 -5.49 -5.63
N PHE A 329 -26.30 -5.63 -5.65
CA PHE A 329 -27.20 -4.83 -6.48
C PHE A 329 -27.44 -3.42 -5.92
N ASP A 330 -27.13 -3.21 -4.65
CA ASP A 330 -27.21 -1.90 -3.99
C ASP A 330 -25.96 -1.05 -4.26
N LEU A 331 -24.97 -1.60 -4.97
CA LEU A 331 -23.69 -0.97 -5.23
C LEU A 331 -23.66 -0.37 -6.64
N LEU A 332 -23.15 0.86 -6.73
CA LEU A 332 -22.70 1.45 -7.97
C LEU A 332 -21.41 0.76 -8.40
N LEU A 333 -21.54 -0.23 -9.26
CA LEU A 333 -20.40 -0.94 -9.85
C LEU A 333 -20.09 -0.38 -11.24
N PRO A 334 -18.81 -0.34 -11.64
CA PRO A 334 -18.47 -0.01 -13.02
C PRO A 334 -19.15 -1.02 -13.94
N GLU A 335 -19.85 -0.53 -14.97
CA GLU A 335 -20.52 -1.41 -15.92
C GLU A 335 -19.48 -2.31 -16.59
N LYS A 336 -19.65 -3.62 -16.44
CA LYS A 336 -18.94 -4.57 -17.30
C LYS A 336 -19.42 -4.30 -18.73
N PRO A 337 -18.53 -4.15 -19.71
CA PRO A 337 -18.97 -3.95 -21.09
C PRO A 337 -19.93 -5.08 -21.47
N LYS A 338 -21.15 -4.72 -21.90
CA LYS A 338 -22.14 -5.69 -22.37
C LYS A 338 -21.56 -6.42 -23.58
N PRO A 339 -21.59 -7.76 -23.61
CA PRO A 339 -21.21 -8.51 -24.81
C PRO A 339 -22.28 -8.28 -25.86
N GLN A 340 -21.99 -7.48 -26.89
CA GLN A 340 -22.80 -7.45 -28.10
C GLN A 340 -22.43 -8.67 -28.94
N GLU A 341 -23.43 -9.48 -29.26
CA GLU A 341 -23.39 -10.40 -30.39
C GLU A 341 -23.18 -9.58 -31.67
N GLU A 342 -22.03 -9.73 -32.31
CA GLU A 342 -21.91 -9.70 -33.76
C GLU A 342 -20.56 -10.32 -34.19
N VAL A 343 -20.68 -11.43 -34.90
CA VAL A 343 -19.84 -11.89 -36.01
C VAL A 343 -18.45 -11.24 -36.12
N LYS A 344 -17.43 -11.96 -35.64
CA LYS A 344 -16.01 -11.93 -36.07
C LYS A 344 -15.53 -10.63 -36.76
N LYS A 345 -15.33 -9.56 -36.00
CA LYS A 345 -14.25 -8.59 -36.25
C LYS A 345 -13.69 -8.12 -34.90
N GLU A 346 -12.54 -8.65 -34.51
CA GLU A 346 -11.79 -8.20 -33.34
C GLU A 346 -11.36 -6.74 -33.53
N ALA A 347 -11.89 -5.84 -32.71
CA ALA A 347 -11.33 -4.52 -32.42
C ALA A 347 -10.80 -4.52 -30.96
N PRO A 348 -9.68 -3.83 -30.69
CA PRO A 348 -8.75 -4.20 -29.63
C PRO A 348 -9.23 -3.77 -28.23
N LYS A 349 -9.01 -4.66 -27.25
CA LYS A 349 -9.05 -4.33 -25.81
C LYS A 349 -8.18 -3.10 -25.57
N LYS A 350 -8.72 -2.05 -24.93
CA LYS A 350 -7.88 -1.01 -24.31
C LYS A 350 -6.90 -1.73 -23.35
N PRO A 351 -5.57 -1.56 -23.52
CA PRO A 351 -4.60 -2.23 -22.68
C PRO A 351 -4.81 -1.76 -21.24
N GLU A 352 -5.01 -2.70 -20.32
CA GLU A 352 -4.87 -2.39 -18.89
C GLU A 352 -3.48 -1.79 -18.69
N PRO A 353 -3.33 -0.72 -17.90
CA PRO A 353 -2.02 -0.14 -17.64
C PRO A 353 -1.10 -1.24 -17.07
N PRO A 354 0.15 -1.35 -17.55
CA PRO A 354 1.03 -2.43 -17.14
C PRO A 354 1.20 -2.38 -15.61
N GLN A 355 0.97 -3.53 -14.97
CA GLN A 355 1.16 -3.69 -13.54
C GLN A 355 2.67 -3.70 -13.24
N ARG A 356 3.08 -2.85 -12.31
CA ARG A 356 4.47 -2.71 -11.86
C ARG A 356 5.02 -4.07 -11.41
N GLY A 357 6.17 -4.47 -11.95
CA GLY A 357 6.85 -5.71 -11.59
C GLY A 357 6.21 -7.00 -12.14
N LEU A 358 5.11 -6.95 -12.91
CA LEU A 358 4.47 -8.16 -13.41
C LEU A 358 5.33 -8.86 -14.47
N LYS A 359 5.54 -10.18 -14.32
CA LYS A 359 6.18 -11.04 -15.32
C LYS A 359 5.18 -11.41 -16.42
N ASP A 360 5.01 -10.51 -17.39
CA ASP A 360 4.08 -10.68 -18.51
C ASP A 360 4.79 -11.18 -19.79
N GLN A 361 4.04 -11.27 -20.88
CA GLN A 361 4.57 -11.69 -22.19
C GLN A 361 5.63 -10.71 -22.73
N THR A 362 5.57 -9.43 -22.36
CA THR A 362 6.55 -8.41 -22.74
C THR A 362 7.90 -8.72 -22.10
N VAL A 363 7.91 -9.11 -20.82
CA VAL A 363 9.11 -9.57 -20.10
C VAL A 363 9.70 -10.82 -20.77
N LEU A 364 8.87 -11.83 -21.06
CA LEU A 364 9.33 -13.06 -21.72
C LEU A 364 9.91 -12.80 -23.11
N THR A 365 9.34 -11.85 -23.84
CA THR A 365 9.86 -11.41 -25.14
C THR A 365 11.17 -10.66 -24.98
N GLY A 366 11.27 -9.78 -23.98
CA GLY A 366 12.50 -9.05 -23.66
C GLY A 366 13.67 -9.97 -23.30
N LEU A 367 13.45 -11.00 -22.49
CA LEU A 367 14.49 -11.98 -22.17
C LEU A 367 15.02 -12.68 -23.43
N LYS A 368 14.12 -13.12 -24.32
CA LYS A 368 14.51 -13.73 -25.61
C LYS A 368 15.28 -12.76 -26.50
N LEU A 369 14.86 -11.50 -26.57
CA LEU A 369 15.55 -10.48 -27.37
C LEU A 369 16.93 -10.15 -26.79
N LEU A 370 17.06 -10.11 -25.46
CA LEU A 370 18.34 -9.93 -24.78
C LEU A 370 19.28 -11.10 -25.06
N GLU A 371 18.80 -12.35 -25.04
CA GLU A 371 19.62 -13.52 -25.37
C GLU A 371 19.98 -13.55 -26.87
N GLN A 372 19.10 -13.07 -27.76
CA GLN A 372 19.43 -12.90 -29.18
C GLN A 372 20.50 -11.84 -29.43
N LEU A 373 20.40 -10.71 -28.73
CA LEU A 373 21.40 -9.64 -28.81
C LEU A 373 22.72 -10.07 -28.15
N PHE A 374 22.66 -10.79 -27.03
CA PHE A 374 23.81 -11.16 -26.21
C PHE A 374 23.81 -12.67 -25.92
N PRO A 375 24.06 -13.50 -26.94
CA PRO A 375 23.98 -14.94 -26.80
C PRO A 375 24.99 -15.48 -25.82
N LYS A 376 24.55 -16.44 -25.00
CA LYS A 376 25.31 -17.08 -23.90
C LYS A 376 25.79 -16.08 -22.84
N ALA A 377 25.12 -14.94 -22.70
CA ALA A 377 25.34 -14.04 -21.57
C ALA A 377 24.64 -14.57 -20.30
N GLY A 378 23.53 -15.30 -20.45
CA GLY A 378 22.80 -15.92 -19.34
C GLY A 378 21.44 -15.27 -19.03
N PHE A 379 20.88 -14.46 -19.93
CA PHE A 379 19.59 -13.82 -19.69
C PHE A 379 18.44 -14.83 -19.63
N ASP A 380 18.55 -15.95 -20.33
CA ASP A 380 17.57 -17.04 -20.26
C ASP A 380 17.59 -17.81 -18.92
N LYS A 381 18.60 -17.57 -18.06
CA LYS A 381 18.85 -18.31 -16.82
C LYS A 381 19.17 -17.38 -15.65
N LEU A 382 18.49 -16.24 -15.55
CA LEU A 382 18.78 -15.23 -14.51
C LEU A 382 18.61 -15.76 -13.08
N GLU A 383 17.77 -16.77 -12.88
CA GLU A 383 17.60 -17.50 -11.62
C GLU A 383 18.87 -18.25 -11.15
N GLU A 384 19.77 -18.61 -12.07
CA GLU A 384 21.05 -19.24 -11.76
C GLU A 384 22.12 -18.21 -11.32
N ASN A 385 21.77 -16.91 -11.27
CA ASN A 385 22.66 -15.79 -10.96
C ASN A 385 23.94 -15.77 -11.83
N PRO A 386 23.82 -15.82 -13.16
CA PRO A 386 24.97 -15.91 -14.07
C PRO A 386 25.87 -14.69 -13.93
N ASP A 387 27.19 -14.88 -13.94
CA ASP A 387 28.12 -13.77 -13.86
C ASP A 387 28.14 -12.97 -15.17
N LEU A 388 27.59 -11.76 -15.14
CA LEU A 388 27.50 -10.91 -16.32
C LEU A 388 28.77 -10.08 -16.56
N TYR A 389 29.63 -9.92 -15.54
CA TYR A 389 30.85 -9.12 -15.68
C TYR A 389 31.77 -9.61 -16.82
N PRO A 390 32.15 -10.90 -16.90
CA PRO A 390 33.10 -11.35 -17.92
C PRO A 390 32.59 -11.15 -19.35
N TYR A 391 31.27 -11.21 -19.52
CA TYR A 391 30.64 -11.03 -20.83
C TYR A 391 30.59 -9.56 -21.22
N PHE A 392 30.15 -8.68 -20.31
CA PHE A 392 29.82 -7.30 -20.63
C PHE A 392 30.95 -6.30 -20.41
N GLN A 393 31.95 -6.59 -19.57
CA GLN A 393 33.07 -5.67 -19.36
C GLN A 393 33.80 -5.30 -20.67
N PRO A 394 34.11 -6.25 -21.58
CA PRO A 394 34.75 -5.93 -22.86
C PRO A 394 33.87 -5.11 -23.81
N ILE A 395 32.54 -5.18 -23.63
CA ILE A 395 31.55 -4.52 -24.50
C ILE A 395 31.28 -3.10 -24.01
N PHE A 396 31.06 -2.93 -22.71
CA PHE A 396 30.58 -1.68 -22.12
C PHE A 396 31.63 -0.90 -21.34
N ARG A 397 32.74 -1.53 -20.94
CA ARG A 397 33.87 -0.91 -20.22
C ARG A 397 33.43 -0.19 -18.94
N TYR A 398 32.91 -0.95 -17.97
CA TYR A 398 32.55 -0.38 -16.67
C TYR A 398 33.77 0.08 -15.89
N GLU A 399 33.56 1.04 -15.00
CA GLU A 399 34.56 1.49 -14.03
C GLU A 399 34.91 0.39 -13.02
N ASP A 400 36.05 0.60 -12.36
CA ASP A 400 36.48 -0.24 -11.25
C ASP A 400 35.39 -0.24 -10.16
N GLY A 401 35.18 -1.40 -9.54
CA GLY A 401 34.05 -1.64 -8.65
C GLY A 401 33.06 -2.64 -9.25
N PHE A 402 32.83 -2.59 -10.56
CA PHE A 402 31.98 -3.59 -11.23
C PHE A 402 32.66 -4.97 -11.30
N ASN A 403 33.99 -4.99 -11.39
CA ASN A 403 34.83 -6.19 -11.35
C ASN A 403 34.76 -6.93 -10.01
N VAL A 404 34.61 -6.21 -8.89
CA VAL A 404 34.59 -6.81 -7.54
C VAL A 404 33.19 -7.23 -7.09
N LEU A 405 32.12 -6.77 -7.76
CA LEU A 405 30.73 -7.13 -7.42
C LEU A 405 30.49 -8.64 -7.52
N SER A 406 29.89 -9.23 -6.48
CA SER A 406 29.49 -10.64 -6.50
C SER A 406 28.52 -10.92 -7.66
N PRO A 407 28.61 -12.08 -8.34
CA PRO A 407 27.61 -12.46 -9.33
C PRO A 407 26.25 -12.73 -8.69
N LYS A 408 26.18 -12.98 -7.38
CA LYS A 408 24.91 -13.10 -6.66
C LYS A 408 24.32 -11.75 -6.22
N ASN A 409 25.11 -10.68 -6.30
CA ASN A 409 24.61 -9.34 -6.04
C ASN A 409 23.71 -8.90 -7.21
N PRO A 410 22.41 -8.61 -6.98
CA PRO A 410 21.47 -8.23 -8.03
C PRO A 410 21.87 -6.94 -8.76
N ILE A 411 22.62 -6.05 -8.09
CA ILE A 411 23.10 -4.79 -8.69
C ILE A 411 23.86 -5.06 -9.98
N GLN A 412 24.61 -6.15 -10.07
CA GLN A 412 25.33 -6.50 -11.31
C GLN A 412 24.37 -6.62 -12.52
N LYS A 413 23.22 -7.27 -12.34
CA LYS A 413 22.22 -7.48 -13.41
C LYS A 413 21.50 -6.18 -13.72
N ILE A 414 21.18 -5.42 -12.67
CA ILE A 414 20.50 -4.13 -12.77
C ILE A 414 21.32 -3.15 -13.61
N ILE A 415 22.63 -3.03 -13.35
CA ILE A 415 23.50 -2.11 -14.10
C ILE A 415 23.68 -2.53 -15.55
N VAL A 416 23.79 -3.83 -15.83
CA VAL A 416 23.84 -4.34 -17.21
C VAL A 416 22.56 -4.02 -17.97
N LEU A 417 21.39 -4.30 -17.38
CA LEU A 417 20.11 -3.97 -17.99
C LEU A 417 19.92 -2.46 -18.16
N GLN A 418 20.30 -1.67 -17.15
CA GLN A 418 20.25 -0.20 -17.18
C GLN A 418 21.11 0.34 -18.33
N THR A 419 22.32 -0.20 -18.53
CA THR A 419 23.25 0.24 -19.59
C THR A 419 22.73 -0.13 -20.99
N ILE A 420 22.14 -1.30 -21.15
CA ILE A 420 21.47 -1.69 -22.41
C ILE A 420 20.33 -0.73 -22.73
N ILE A 421 19.50 -0.40 -21.74
CA ILE A 421 18.40 0.56 -21.90
C ILE A 421 18.93 1.96 -22.20
N GLU A 422 20.02 2.39 -21.55
CA GLU A 422 20.68 3.67 -21.83
C GLU A 422 21.09 3.79 -23.29
N PHE A 423 21.71 2.74 -23.83
CA PHE A 423 22.09 2.71 -25.24
C PHE A 423 20.89 2.78 -26.18
N CYS A 424 19.76 2.14 -25.84
CA CYS A 424 18.51 2.34 -26.58
C CYS A 424 17.99 3.79 -26.47
N PHE A 425 18.04 4.38 -25.27
CA PHE A 425 17.60 5.74 -25.01
C PHE A 425 18.39 6.79 -25.78
N GLN A 426 19.69 6.57 -26.03
CA GLN A 426 20.47 7.41 -26.94
C GLN A 426 19.84 7.51 -28.34
N GLY A 427 19.28 6.41 -28.87
CA GLY A 427 18.52 6.43 -30.12
C GLY A 427 17.14 7.06 -29.96
N CYS A 428 16.45 6.79 -28.85
CA CYS A 428 15.13 7.37 -28.56
C CYS A 428 15.14 8.90 -28.44
N ARG A 429 16.28 9.53 -28.12
CA ARG A 429 16.42 11.00 -28.14
C ARG A 429 16.17 11.62 -29.52
N ASN A 430 16.32 10.86 -30.60
CA ASN A 430 16.02 11.30 -31.97
C ASN A 430 14.54 11.10 -32.37
N ILE A 431 13.68 10.73 -31.42
CA ILE A 431 12.23 10.55 -31.63
C ILE A 431 11.49 11.80 -31.14
N ASN A 432 10.61 12.33 -31.99
CA ASN A 432 9.80 13.50 -31.69
C ASN A 432 8.56 13.08 -30.88
N PHE A 433 8.64 13.22 -29.55
CA PHE A 433 7.49 13.01 -28.66
C PHE A 433 6.61 14.27 -28.63
N THR A 434 5.30 14.11 -28.80
CA THR A 434 4.31 15.20 -28.91
C THR A 434 3.75 15.68 -27.56
N ILE A 435 4.39 15.33 -26.44
CA ILE A 435 3.91 15.71 -25.11
C ILE A 435 4.19 17.19 -24.91
N GLU A 436 3.16 18.03 -24.95
CA GLU A 436 3.27 19.41 -24.50
C GLU A 436 3.57 19.43 -23.00
N ASP A 437 4.53 20.26 -22.58
CA ASP A 437 4.90 20.56 -21.18
C ASP A 437 3.77 21.29 -20.41
N GLU A 438 2.51 20.93 -20.65
CA GLU A 438 1.34 21.55 -20.04
C GLU A 438 1.01 20.99 -18.66
N HIS A 439 2.01 20.74 -17.80
CA HIS A 439 1.78 20.68 -16.36
C HIS A 439 2.97 21.26 -15.59
N LYS A 440 2.97 22.60 -15.47
CA LYS A 440 3.67 23.33 -14.40
C LYS A 440 3.07 22.97 -13.02
N LYS A 441 3.36 21.76 -12.54
CA LYS A 441 3.46 21.39 -11.12
C LYS A 441 4.57 20.34 -11.02
N ASP A 442 5.66 20.70 -10.38
CA ASP A 442 6.96 20.00 -10.28
C ASP A 442 6.96 18.58 -9.64
N GLU A 443 5.88 17.80 -9.71
CA GLU A 443 5.77 16.51 -9.00
C GLU A 443 5.77 15.26 -9.91
N GLY A 444 5.73 15.42 -11.25
CA GLY A 444 5.68 14.33 -12.22
C GLY A 444 7.02 14.00 -12.92
N ASP A 445 7.23 12.72 -13.24
CA ASP A 445 8.27 12.28 -14.20
C ASP A 445 7.83 12.58 -15.64
N THR A 446 8.78 12.80 -16.55
CA THR A 446 8.51 12.95 -17.99
C THR A 446 9.46 12.05 -18.78
N ILE A 447 9.08 11.69 -20.02
CA ILE A 447 9.99 10.88 -20.86
C ILE A 447 11.31 11.62 -21.11
N PHE A 448 11.28 12.95 -21.28
CA PHE A 448 12.49 13.76 -21.46
C PHE A 448 13.41 13.67 -20.24
N LYS A 449 12.90 13.88 -19.01
CA LYS A 449 13.68 13.72 -17.78
C LYS A 449 14.26 12.31 -17.66
N VAL A 450 13.47 11.28 -17.98
CA VAL A 450 13.94 9.90 -17.99
C VAL A 450 15.09 9.72 -18.96
N LEU A 451 14.96 10.17 -20.21
CA LEU A 451 16.02 10.08 -21.21
C LEU A 451 17.27 10.85 -20.79
N ASP A 452 17.12 12.03 -20.19
CA ASP A 452 18.24 12.90 -19.83
C ASP A 452 19.05 12.37 -18.64
N ASP A 453 18.39 11.99 -17.54
CA ASP A 453 19.11 11.59 -16.33
C ASP A 453 19.43 10.08 -16.28
N TRP A 454 19.05 9.27 -17.28
CA TRP A 454 19.20 7.81 -17.18
C TRP A 454 20.65 7.34 -16.98
N SER A 455 21.62 8.03 -17.60
CA SER A 455 23.04 7.70 -17.46
C SER A 455 23.58 7.96 -16.05
N ALA A 456 22.96 8.89 -15.32
CA ALA A 456 23.38 9.22 -13.96
C ALA A 456 23.19 8.04 -12.98
N TYR A 457 22.31 7.07 -13.28
CA TYR A 457 22.22 5.86 -12.47
C TYR A 457 23.48 5.00 -12.54
N ARG A 458 24.17 4.97 -13.68
CA ARG A 458 25.44 4.28 -13.83
C ARG A 458 26.60 5.12 -13.29
N GLU A 459 26.64 6.40 -13.65
CA GLU A 459 27.80 7.27 -13.36
C GLU A 459 27.79 7.76 -11.92
N ASP A 460 26.71 8.43 -11.49
CA ASP A 460 26.65 9.04 -10.17
C ASP A 460 26.19 8.06 -9.08
N VAL A 461 25.10 7.33 -9.33
CA VAL A 461 24.49 6.48 -8.29
C VAL A 461 25.26 5.18 -8.13
N PHE A 462 25.63 4.53 -9.23
CA PHE A 462 26.39 3.29 -9.16
C PHE A 462 27.90 3.53 -9.02
N GLY A 463 28.52 4.27 -9.93
CA GLY A 463 29.96 4.56 -9.89
C GLY A 463 30.38 5.21 -8.57
N ARG A 464 29.91 6.44 -8.34
CA ARG A 464 30.32 7.21 -7.16
C ARG A 464 29.73 6.71 -5.84
N LEU A 465 28.41 6.52 -5.74
CA LEU A 465 27.79 6.18 -4.44
C LEU A 465 27.91 4.70 -4.06
N TYR A 466 28.20 3.80 -5.00
CA TYR A 466 28.25 2.36 -4.73
C TYR A 466 29.64 1.73 -4.99
N CYS A 467 30.25 1.97 -6.15
CA CYS A 467 31.52 1.34 -6.52
C CYS A 467 32.70 1.89 -5.71
N GLU A 468 32.81 3.21 -5.51
CA GLU A 468 33.90 3.77 -4.69
C GLU A 468 33.91 3.18 -3.26
N PRO A 469 32.80 3.18 -2.49
CA PRO A 469 32.80 2.58 -1.15
C PRO A 469 32.99 1.06 -1.16
N LEU A 470 32.57 0.38 -2.23
CA LEU A 470 32.78 -1.06 -2.39
C LEU A 470 34.25 -1.41 -2.59
N LEU A 471 34.96 -0.63 -3.40
CA LEU A 471 36.41 -0.76 -3.59
C LEU A 471 37.16 -0.50 -2.28
N ASP A 472 36.82 0.57 -1.57
CA ASP A 472 37.43 0.87 -0.27
C ASP A 472 37.19 -0.25 0.74
N LEU A 473 35.97 -0.80 0.78
CA LEU A 473 35.64 -1.94 1.63
C LEU A 473 36.49 -3.17 1.28
N THR A 474 36.55 -3.55 0.00
CA THR A 474 37.26 -4.76 -0.44
C THR A 474 38.77 -4.63 -0.27
N ASN A 475 39.36 -3.48 -0.56
CA ASN A 475 40.77 -3.20 -0.30
C ASN A 475 41.11 -3.24 1.20
N SER A 476 40.22 -2.70 2.05
CA SER A 476 40.39 -2.71 3.50
C SER A 476 40.29 -4.12 4.07
N ILE A 477 39.31 -4.92 3.62
CA ILE A 477 39.19 -6.33 4.03
C ILE A 477 40.40 -7.15 3.58
N TYR A 478 40.89 -6.92 2.36
CA TYR A 478 42.07 -7.60 1.85
C TYR A 478 43.32 -7.32 2.68
N SER A 479 43.49 -6.06 3.10
CA SER A 479 44.64 -5.60 3.88
C SER A 479 44.52 -5.91 5.38
N GLN A 480 43.30 -5.96 5.92
CA GLN A 480 43.00 -6.11 7.34
C GLN A 480 41.87 -7.14 7.54
N PRO A 481 42.20 -8.39 7.93
CA PRO A 481 41.22 -9.49 8.02
C PRO A 481 40.00 -9.22 8.92
N ASP A 482 40.16 -8.44 9.99
CA ASP A 482 39.08 -8.10 10.92
C ASP A 482 38.34 -6.80 10.58
N PHE A 483 38.67 -6.14 9.46
CA PHE A 483 38.04 -4.87 9.08
C PHE A 483 36.52 -4.99 8.97
N ALA A 484 36.01 -6.06 8.38
CA ALA A 484 34.56 -6.29 8.25
C ALA A 484 33.84 -6.38 9.60
N LYS A 485 34.53 -6.78 10.67
CA LYS A 485 33.97 -6.86 12.04
C LYS A 485 34.09 -5.55 12.80
N SER A 486 34.99 -4.67 12.38
CA SER A 486 35.17 -3.34 12.97
C SER A 486 33.91 -2.50 12.84
N HIS A 487 33.77 -1.48 13.68
CA HIS A 487 32.63 -0.56 13.61
C HIS A 487 32.57 0.16 12.24
N ILE A 488 33.73 0.56 11.72
CA ILE A 488 33.85 1.24 10.41
C ILE A 488 33.44 0.29 9.29
N GLY A 489 33.95 -0.94 9.26
CA GLY A 489 33.57 -1.93 8.24
C GLY A 489 32.08 -2.27 8.26
N LYS A 490 31.50 -2.48 9.45
CA LYS A 490 30.05 -2.69 9.60
C LYS A 490 29.23 -1.50 9.12
N ARG A 491 29.71 -0.27 9.33
CA ARG A 491 29.08 0.95 8.82
C ARG A 491 29.13 1.02 7.30
N THR A 492 30.29 0.78 6.68
CA THR A 492 30.42 0.77 5.21
C THR A 492 29.53 -0.29 4.56
N ILE A 493 29.51 -1.51 5.12
CA ILE A 493 28.60 -2.58 4.66
C ILE A 493 27.14 -2.15 4.79
N THR A 494 26.74 -1.63 5.94
CA THR A 494 25.36 -1.18 6.17
C THR A 494 24.98 -0.08 5.19
N ASN A 495 25.89 0.87 4.89
CA ASN A 495 25.66 1.93 3.91
C ASN A 495 25.45 1.36 2.51
N LEU A 496 26.30 0.45 2.04
CA LEU A 496 26.15 -0.21 0.73
C LEU A 496 24.79 -0.94 0.61
N LEU A 497 24.38 -1.64 1.67
CA LEU A 497 23.08 -2.33 1.69
C LEU A 497 21.90 -1.35 1.65
N TRP A 498 22.03 -0.16 2.25
CA TRP A 498 21.02 0.89 2.14
C TRP A 498 20.96 1.52 0.76
N GLN A 499 22.10 1.70 0.07
CA GLN A 499 22.13 2.19 -1.31
C GLN A 499 21.31 1.29 -2.25
N ASN A 500 21.35 -0.04 -2.03
CA ASN A 500 20.47 -0.97 -2.75
C ASN A 500 18.99 -0.59 -2.58
N THR A 501 18.55 -0.31 -1.35
CA THR A 501 17.15 0.00 -1.04
C THR A 501 16.73 1.38 -1.54
N TYR A 502 17.57 2.41 -1.40
CA TYR A 502 17.22 3.77 -1.81
C TYR A 502 17.05 3.89 -3.31
N HIS A 503 17.92 3.25 -4.10
CA HIS A 503 18.00 3.55 -5.52
C HIS A 503 17.56 2.43 -6.44
N PHE A 504 17.81 1.18 -6.08
CA PHE A 504 17.71 0.07 -7.03
C PHE A 504 16.56 -0.89 -6.72
N MET A 505 16.37 -1.26 -5.45
CA MET A 505 15.57 -2.41 -5.06
C MET A 505 14.60 -2.07 -3.90
N PRO A 506 13.35 -1.70 -4.19
CA PRO A 506 12.41 -1.19 -3.19
C PRO A 506 11.97 -2.23 -2.15
N MET A 507 12.18 -3.52 -2.41
CA MET A 507 11.78 -4.62 -1.52
C MET A 507 12.98 -5.32 -0.88
N PHE A 508 14.18 -4.71 -0.96
CA PHE A 508 15.40 -5.30 -0.43
C PHE A 508 15.35 -5.31 1.10
N LYS A 509 15.62 -6.47 1.69
CA LYS A 509 15.62 -6.68 3.13
C LYS A 509 16.97 -7.24 3.53
N PHE A 510 17.53 -6.70 4.61
CA PHE A 510 18.79 -7.13 5.18
C PHE A 510 18.81 -6.87 6.68
N ASP A 511 19.64 -7.62 7.39
CA ASP A 511 19.88 -7.39 8.81
C ASP A 511 20.90 -6.28 9.00
N LYS A 512 20.50 -5.24 9.73
CA LYS A 512 21.38 -4.09 9.98
C LYS A 512 22.51 -4.49 10.91
N LEU A 513 23.75 -4.23 10.50
CA LEU A 513 24.93 -4.49 11.35
C LEU A 513 25.13 -3.39 12.40
N ILE A 514 24.59 -2.20 12.15
CA ILE A 514 24.55 -1.06 13.07
C ILE A 514 23.19 -0.37 13.03
N LEU A 515 22.83 0.37 14.08
CA LEU A 515 21.55 1.07 14.19
C LEU A 515 21.46 2.35 13.36
N GLU A 516 22.60 2.95 13.03
CA GLU A 516 22.67 4.19 12.24
C GLU A 516 22.05 3.99 10.85
N HIS A 517 21.26 4.96 10.42
CA HIS A 517 20.66 4.99 9.11
C HIS A 517 21.41 6.04 8.28
N PRO A 518 22.01 5.66 7.13
CA PRO A 518 22.68 6.62 6.27
C PRO A 518 21.67 7.62 5.69
N ALA A 519 22.16 8.81 5.36
CA ALA A 519 21.41 9.73 4.53
C ALA A 519 21.42 9.23 3.07
N ASP A 520 20.37 9.57 2.33
CA ASP A 520 20.37 9.42 0.88
C ASP A 520 21.01 10.67 0.27
N ASP A 521 22.18 10.49 -0.35
CA ASP A 521 22.98 11.56 -0.96
C ASP A 521 22.66 11.75 -2.46
N SER A 522 21.72 10.97 -3.02
CA SER A 522 21.32 11.10 -4.41
C SER A 522 20.26 12.16 -4.61
N LYS A 523 20.48 13.04 -5.60
CA LYS A 523 19.46 13.97 -6.10
C LYS A 523 18.47 13.31 -7.07
N TYR A 524 18.75 12.09 -7.52
CA TYR A 524 17.97 11.41 -8.55
C TYR A 524 16.86 10.59 -7.92
N LYS A 525 15.69 10.64 -8.55
CA LYS A 525 14.56 9.76 -8.19
C LYS A 525 15.02 8.29 -8.29
N PRO A 526 14.56 7.38 -7.42
CA PRO A 526 14.99 5.98 -7.47
C PRO A 526 14.73 5.31 -8.84
N LEU A 527 15.69 4.50 -9.31
CA LEU A 527 15.64 3.82 -10.61
C LEU A 527 14.37 2.96 -10.74
N PHE A 528 13.96 2.29 -9.66
CA PHE A 528 12.78 1.46 -9.65
C PHE A 528 11.47 2.21 -9.93
N ASN A 529 11.39 3.49 -9.58
CA ASN A 529 10.23 4.33 -9.88
C ASN A 529 10.28 4.87 -11.32
N ARG A 530 11.47 5.24 -11.80
CA ARG A 530 11.64 5.68 -13.20
C ARG A 530 11.41 4.55 -14.20
N THR A 531 11.83 3.33 -13.86
CA THR A 531 11.62 2.14 -14.68
C THR A 531 10.13 1.81 -14.83
N ASP A 532 9.35 1.89 -13.74
CA ASP A 532 7.89 1.72 -13.77
C ASP A 532 7.21 2.78 -14.66
N PHE A 533 7.61 4.05 -14.51
CA PHE A 533 7.12 5.13 -15.38
C PHE A 533 7.47 4.87 -16.85
N ALA A 534 8.72 4.55 -17.16
CA ALA A 534 9.19 4.29 -18.52
C ALA A 534 8.43 3.11 -19.14
N ARG A 535 8.21 2.02 -18.40
CA ARG A 535 7.41 0.88 -18.85
C ARG A 535 6.01 1.32 -19.22
N LYS A 536 5.32 2.09 -18.37
CA LYS A 536 3.95 2.57 -18.63
C LYS A 536 3.90 3.46 -19.87
N PHE A 537 4.80 4.45 -19.94
CA PHE A 537 4.85 5.39 -21.05
C PHE A 537 5.12 4.68 -22.39
N LEU A 538 6.18 3.87 -22.44
CA LEU A 538 6.55 3.13 -23.65
C LEU A 538 5.48 2.11 -24.05
N THR A 539 4.80 1.47 -23.08
CA THR A 539 3.64 0.60 -23.37
C THR A 539 2.57 1.36 -24.13
N THR A 540 2.22 2.56 -23.69
CA THR A 540 1.22 3.39 -24.39
C THR A 540 1.69 3.78 -25.79
N ALA A 541 2.93 4.26 -25.93
CA ALA A 541 3.49 4.67 -27.23
C ALA A 541 3.57 3.50 -28.23
N VAL A 542 4.04 2.34 -27.79
CA VAL A 542 4.14 1.12 -28.63
C VAL A 542 2.75 0.63 -29.04
N ASN A 543 1.77 0.60 -28.13
CA ASN A 543 0.42 0.17 -28.46
C ASN A 543 -0.23 1.07 -29.52
N GLN A 544 0.01 2.39 -29.48
CA GLN A 544 -0.46 3.29 -30.54
C GLN A 544 0.24 3.00 -31.87
N CYS A 545 1.55 2.73 -31.86
CA CYS A 545 2.28 2.30 -33.05
C CYS A 545 1.70 0.98 -33.60
N ASP A 546 1.43 -0.02 -32.77
CA ASP A 546 0.89 -1.32 -33.21
C ASP A 546 -0.49 -1.18 -33.85
N GLN A 547 -1.33 -0.27 -33.36
CA GLN A 547 -2.63 0.03 -33.97
C GLN A 547 -2.49 0.71 -35.34
N ALA A 548 -1.47 1.56 -35.51
CA ALA A 548 -1.24 2.33 -36.73
C ALA A 548 -0.29 1.67 -37.74
N VAL A 549 0.38 0.55 -37.40
CA VAL A 549 1.45 -0.06 -38.22
C VAL A 549 0.99 -0.49 -39.61
N LYS A 550 -0.24 -1.00 -39.73
CA LYS A 550 -0.79 -1.50 -41.01
C LYS A 550 -0.96 -0.40 -42.05
N THR A 551 -1.34 0.79 -41.59
CA THR A 551 -1.57 1.96 -42.46
C THR A 551 -0.42 2.95 -42.41
N LYS A 552 0.59 2.72 -41.57
CA LYS A 552 1.59 3.71 -41.16
C LYS A 552 0.94 5.06 -40.83
N GLY A 553 -0.16 4.99 -40.09
CA GLY A 553 -1.00 6.14 -39.75
C GLY A 553 -0.39 7.05 -38.69
N LYS A 554 -1.13 8.11 -38.33
CA LYS A 554 -0.74 9.04 -37.27
C LYS A 554 -0.71 8.33 -35.90
N VAL A 555 0.33 8.58 -35.12
CA VAL A 555 0.47 8.16 -33.71
C VAL A 555 0.35 9.42 -32.86
N GLU A 556 -0.48 9.40 -31.82
CA GLU A 556 -0.75 10.61 -31.04
C GLU A 556 0.48 11.09 -30.28
N LEU A 557 1.25 10.15 -29.71
CA LEU A 557 2.43 10.43 -28.87
C LEU A 557 3.73 10.71 -29.66
N LEU A 558 3.74 10.47 -30.98
CA LEU A 558 4.96 10.47 -31.80
C LEU A 558 4.72 11.12 -33.15
N GLU A 559 5.56 12.07 -33.56
CA GLU A 559 5.47 12.68 -34.89
C GLU A 559 6.15 11.85 -35.98
N ASN A 560 7.25 11.16 -35.63
CA ASN A 560 8.10 10.44 -36.57
C ASN A 560 8.26 8.93 -36.28
N PRO A 561 7.20 8.17 -35.93
CA PRO A 561 7.31 6.75 -35.56
C PRO A 561 7.79 5.84 -36.71
N TRP A 562 7.53 6.22 -37.96
CA TRP A 562 7.84 5.40 -39.15
C TRP A 562 9.16 5.74 -39.82
N GLN A 563 9.85 6.79 -39.35
CA GLN A 563 11.16 7.15 -39.85
C GLN A 563 12.19 6.10 -39.43
N HIS A 564 13.27 6.02 -40.21
CA HIS A 564 14.41 5.20 -39.88
C HIS A 564 15.04 5.70 -38.57
N TYR A 565 15.31 4.79 -37.62
CA TYR A 565 15.86 5.23 -36.35
C TYR A 565 17.28 5.75 -36.52
N LYS A 566 17.68 6.69 -35.66
CA LYS A 566 19.01 7.29 -35.71
C LYS A 566 19.68 7.22 -34.35
N PHE A 567 20.97 6.89 -34.37
CA PHE A 567 21.87 7.03 -33.24
C PHE A 567 22.95 8.04 -33.63
N ASP A 568 23.09 9.11 -32.85
CA ASP A 568 24.12 10.13 -33.13
C ASP A 568 25.54 9.59 -32.97
N VAL A 569 25.69 8.65 -32.03
CA VAL A 569 26.90 7.86 -31.85
C VAL A 569 26.50 6.38 -31.86
N GLN A 570 27.10 5.60 -32.75
CA GLN A 570 26.88 4.15 -32.75
C GLN A 570 27.45 3.53 -31.47
N ASN A 571 26.63 2.72 -30.81
CA ASN A 571 27.00 1.96 -29.63
C ASN A 571 26.82 0.45 -29.90
N GLU A 572 27.25 -0.40 -28.97
CA GLU A 572 27.25 -1.86 -29.19
C GLU A 572 25.82 -2.44 -29.31
N VAL A 573 24.83 -1.84 -28.67
CA VAL A 573 23.42 -2.24 -28.83
C VAL A 573 22.91 -1.81 -30.19
N SER A 574 23.18 -0.58 -30.63
CA SER A 574 22.73 -0.05 -31.92
C SER A 574 23.30 -0.88 -33.08
N LYS A 575 24.59 -1.24 -33.05
CA LYS A 575 25.20 -2.11 -34.06
C LYS A 575 24.52 -3.47 -34.16
N ARG A 576 24.13 -4.05 -33.03
CA ARG A 576 23.44 -5.36 -32.99
C ARG A 576 21.96 -5.23 -33.43
N LEU A 577 21.30 -4.13 -33.09
CA LEU A 577 19.96 -3.79 -33.60
C LEU A 577 19.97 -3.54 -35.10
N ASP A 578 21.01 -2.90 -35.64
CA ASP A 578 21.17 -2.66 -37.09
C ASP A 578 21.17 -3.99 -37.86
N VAL A 579 21.86 -5.00 -37.33
CA VAL A 579 21.91 -6.35 -37.92
C VAL A 579 20.55 -7.05 -37.81
N LEU A 580 19.91 -7.01 -36.63
CA LEU A 580 18.62 -7.69 -36.41
C LEU A 580 17.45 -7.07 -37.18
N LEU A 581 17.42 -5.75 -37.27
CA LEU A 581 16.34 -5.01 -37.92
C LEU A 581 16.65 -4.67 -39.39
N GLY A 582 17.83 -5.06 -39.88
CA GLY A 582 18.26 -4.84 -41.25
C GLY A 582 18.36 -3.36 -41.60
N ALA A 583 19.03 -2.57 -40.77
CA ALA A 583 19.10 -1.10 -40.91
C ALA A 583 19.72 -0.62 -42.23
N GLN A 584 20.48 -1.46 -42.92
CA GLN A 584 20.98 -1.20 -44.27
C GLN A 584 19.86 -1.06 -45.32
N ASN A 585 18.67 -1.61 -45.03
CA ASN A 585 17.49 -1.40 -45.87
C ASN A 585 16.87 -0.04 -45.55
N HIS A 586 17.02 0.92 -46.46
CA HIS A 586 16.37 2.23 -46.39
C HIS A 586 15.05 2.29 -47.20
N GLY A 587 14.59 1.15 -47.71
CA GLY A 587 13.34 1.06 -48.44
C GLY A 587 12.10 1.20 -47.56
N PRO A 588 10.91 1.32 -48.16
CA PRO A 588 9.65 1.53 -47.44
C PRO A 588 9.25 0.36 -46.52
N ASN A 589 9.81 -0.84 -46.70
CA ASN A 589 9.52 -2.02 -45.88
C ASN A 589 10.62 -2.30 -44.83
N THR A 590 11.42 -1.30 -44.48
CA THR A 590 12.44 -1.46 -43.45
C THR A 590 11.84 -1.72 -42.08
N ASN A 591 12.47 -2.61 -41.30
CA ASN A 591 12.14 -2.83 -39.89
C ASN A 591 12.93 -1.91 -38.96
N ALA A 592 13.89 -1.15 -39.48
CA ALA A 592 14.70 -0.23 -38.69
C ALA A 592 14.00 1.11 -38.45
N THR A 593 12.80 1.08 -37.84
CA THR A 593 11.98 2.27 -37.58
C THR A 593 12.01 2.70 -36.13
N ASN A 594 11.71 3.97 -35.84
CA ASN A 594 11.54 4.48 -34.48
C ASN A 594 10.51 3.68 -33.66
N ALA A 595 9.41 3.26 -34.29
CA ALA A 595 8.41 2.39 -33.67
C ALA A 595 9.01 1.06 -33.19
N ASN A 596 9.88 0.43 -34.00
CA ASN A 596 10.53 -0.82 -33.60
C ASN A 596 11.63 -0.59 -32.56
N LEU A 597 12.38 0.52 -32.63
CA LEU A 597 13.32 0.90 -31.56
C LEU A 597 12.59 1.01 -30.21
N LEU A 598 11.43 1.67 -30.18
CA LEU A 598 10.60 1.78 -28.97
C LEU A 598 10.09 0.42 -28.48
N LYS A 599 9.74 -0.51 -29.37
CA LYS A 599 9.32 -1.87 -28.99
C LYS A 599 10.43 -2.65 -28.29
N TYR A 600 11.64 -2.62 -28.85
CA TYR A 600 12.79 -3.29 -28.23
C TYR A 600 13.13 -2.65 -26.88
N THR A 601 13.13 -1.32 -26.83
CA THR A 601 13.34 -0.54 -25.61
C THR A 601 12.32 -0.89 -24.53
N LEU A 602 11.03 -0.96 -24.87
CA LEU A 602 9.96 -1.39 -23.97
C LEU A 602 10.24 -2.80 -23.41
N CYS A 603 10.64 -3.74 -24.27
CA CYS A 603 10.92 -5.10 -23.84
C CYS A 603 12.05 -5.14 -22.80
N PHE A 604 13.13 -4.38 -23.00
CA PHE A 604 14.24 -4.33 -22.04
C PHE A 604 13.87 -3.62 -20.74
N VAL A 605 13.14 -2.50 -20.83
CA VAL A 605 12.60 -1.79 -19.66
C VAL A 605 11.64 -2.69 -18.87
N ALA A 606 10.81 -3.49 -19.54
CA ALA A 606 9.92 -4.44 -18.88
C ALA A 606 10.69 -5.53 -18.12
N VAL A 607 11.80 -6.04 -18.68
CA VAL A 607 12.68 -7.00 -17.99
C VAL A 607 13.29 -6.37 -16.74
N LEU A 608 13.82 -5.15 -16.83
CA LEU A 608 14.36 -4.45 -15.67
C LEU A 608 13.27 -4.18 -14.61
N ASP A 609 12.09 -3.72 -15.03
CA ASP A 609 10.94 -3.48 -14.14
C ASP A 609 10.53 -4.76 -13.40
N TRP A 610 10.38 -5.88 -14.10
CA TRP A 610 10.12 -7.16 -13.47
C TRP A 610 11.23 -7.56 -12.49
N TYR A 611 12.50 -7.43 -12.90
CA TYR A 611 13.63 -7.85 -12.07
C TYR A 611 13.75 -7.04 -10.77
N ILE A 612 13.45 -5.74 -10.77
CA ILE A 612 13.59 -4.90 -9.57
C ILE A 612 12.29 -4.68 -8.81
N ASN A 613 11.13 -4.70 -9.47
CA ASN A 613 9.85 -4.39 -8.84
C ASN A 613 8.98 -5.63 -8.53
N ASN A 614 9.52 -6.84 -8.68
CA ASN A 614 8.84 -8.08 -8.29
C ASN A 614 9.57 -8.78 -7.13
N GLN A 615 8.89 -8.99 -6.01
CA GLN A 615 9.46 -9.65 -4.83
C GLN A 615 9.84 -11.12 -5.10
N GLU A 616 9.20 -11.76 -6.06
CA GLU A 616 9.47 -13.16 -6.44
C GLU A 616 10.58 -13.28 -7.50
N SER A 617 11.10 -12.17 -8.01
CA SER A 617 12.21 -12.20 -8.97
C SER A 617 13.51 -12.74 -8.34
N PRO A 618 14.45 -13.24 -9.15
CA PRO A 618 15.75 -13.70 -8.65
C PRO A 618 16.53 -12.65 -7.85
N ALA A 619 16.27 -11.35 -8.07
CA ALA A 619 16.93 -10.26 -7.36
C ALA A 619 16.73 -10.28 -5.83
N TYR A 620 15.66 -10.92 -5.35
CA TYR A 620 15.33 -10.97 -3.91
C TYR A 620 15.53 -12.36 -3.29
N GLN A 621 16.17 -13.28 -4.02
CA GLN A 621 16.37 -14.68 -3.60
C GLN A 621 17.80 -14.96 -3.12
N THR A 622 18.71 -14.01 -3.26
CA THR A 622 20.12 -14.15 -2.85
C THR A 622 20.37 -13.58 -1.45
N ASP A 623 21.49 -13.98 -0.83
CA ASP A 623 21.89 -13.43 0.47
C ASP A 623 22.31 -11.96 0.29
N PRO A 624 21.73 -11.02 1.04
CA PRO A 624 22.16 -9.61 1.05
C PRO A 624 23.66 -9.40 1.28
N MET A 625 24.32 -10.32 1.99
CA MET A 625 25.75 -10.23 2.31
C MET A 625 26.68 -10.69 1.18
N ASP A 626 26.14 -11.23 0.09
CA ASP A 626 26.91 -11.52 -1.14
C ASP A 626 27.23 -10.21 -1.89
N ILE A 627 27.93 -9.28 -1.25
CA ILE A 627 28.17 -7.92 -1.78
C ILE A 627 29.29 -7.95 -2.84
N TYR A 628 30.41 -8.60 -2.53
CA TYR A 628 31.61 -8.66 -3.36
C TYR A 628 32.06 -10.11 -3.59
N ARG A 629 32.94 -10.31 -4.56
CA ARG A 629 33.47 -11.62 -4.94
C ARG A 629 34.49 -12.10 -3.94
N ILE A 630 34.43 -13.40 -3.66
CA ILE A 630 35.38 -14.07 -2.78
C ILE A 630 36.14 -15.10 -3.61
N SER A 631 37.46 -15.07 -3.53
CA SER A 631 38.36 -16.02 -4.16
C SER A 631 38.24 -17.38 -3.46
N GLU A 632 37.97 -18.44 -4.22
CA GLU A 632 37.89 -19.80 -3.69
C GLU A 632 39.23 -20.31 -3.14
N ALA A 633 40.35 -19.76 -3.61
CA ALA A 633 41.68 -20.24 -3.24
C ALA A 633 42.11 -19.81 -1.82
N ASP A 634 41.70 -18.61 -1.40
CA ASP A 634 42.19 -17.99 -0.15
C ASP A 634 41.09 -17.30 0.68
N GLY A 635 39.84 -17.30 0.21
CA GLY A 635 38.70 -16.72 0.93
C GLY A 635 38.74 -15.18 1.01
N LYS A 636 39.62 -14.53 0.24
CA LYS A 636 39.78 -13.07 0.22
C LYS A 636 38.97 -12.41 -0.88
N PRO A 637 38.76 -11.07 -0.84
CA PRO A 637 38.16 -10.34 -1.94
C PRO A 637 38.89 -10.61 -3.27
N GLN A 638 38.12 -10.91 -4.31
CA GLN A 638 38.65 -11.17 -5.66
C GLN A 638 38.50 -9.91 -6.54
N PHE A 639 39.63 -9.37 -6.99
CA PHE A 639 39.69 -8.13 -7.77
C PHE A 639 39.72 -8.33 -9.29
N THR A 640 40.00 -9.53 -9.76
CA THR A 640 40.14 -9.78 -11.20
C THR A 640 39.45 -11.07 -11.59
N ILE A 641 38.69 -10.99 -12.68
CA ILE A 641 38.09 -12.14 -13.35
C ILE A 641 38.46 -12.10 -14.81
N LYS A 642 38.71 -13.28 -15.37
CA LYS A 642 39.00 -13.44 -16.78
C LYS A 642 37.81 -13.01 -17.63
N GLU A 643 38.00 -11.94 -18.38
CA GLU A 643 37.04 -11.45 -19.36
C GLU A 643 36.91 -12.41 -20.56
N ARG A 644 35.74 -12.39 -21.18
CA ARG A 644 35.47 -13.13 -22.41
C ARG A 644 35.93 -12.34 -23.63
N ASN A 645 36.22 -13.04 -24.72
CA ASN A 645 36.62 -12.42 -26.00
C ASN A 645 35.85 -12.99 -27.21
N ASP A 646 34.81 -13.78 -26.95
CA ASP A 646 34.03 -14.52 -27.94
C ASP A 646 32.66 -13.87 -28.27
N GLN A 647 32.31 -12.75 -27.66
CA GLN A 647 30.96 -12.17 -27.67
C GLN A 647 30.49 -11.81 -29.08
N ASN A 648 31.34 -11.16 -29.88
CA ASN A 648 30.99 -10.78 -31.26
C ASN A 648 30.89 -12.00 -32.19
N LYS A 649 31.73 -13.01 -31.95
CA LYS A 649 31.66 -14.29 -32.67
C LYS A 649 30.35 -15.00 -32.36
N LEU A 650 29.96 -15.07 -31.08
CA LEU A 650 28.70 -15.68 -30.66
C LEU A 650 27.49 -14.96 -31.25
N PHE A 651 27.50 -13.63 -31.29
CA PHE A 651 26.44 -12.86 -31.94
C PHE A 651 26.36 -13.21 -33.44
N ALA A 652 27.46 -13.17 -34.18
CA ALA A 652 27.48 -13.51 -35.60
C ALA A 652 27.02 -14.95 -35.88
N GLU A 653 27.41 -15.92 -35.04
CA GLU A 653 26.96 -17.31 -35.13
C GLU A 653 25.46 -17.46 -34.88
N ALA A 654 24.92 -16.77 -33.85
CA ALA A 654 23.49 -16.77 -33.55
C ALA A 654 22.65 -16.20 -34.70
N ILE A 655 23.11 -15.10 -35.31
CA ILE A 655 22.47 -14.50 -36.49
C ILE A 655 22.45 -15.50 -37.65
N LYS A 656 23.60 -16.11 -37.99
CA LYS A 656 23.70 -17.11 -39.06
C LYS A 656 22.75 -18.30 -38.83
N ALA A 657 22.68 -18.81 -37.60
CA ALA A 657 21.81 -19.92 -37.25
C ALA A 657 20.32 -19.57 -37.42
N ASN A 658 19.91 -18.34 -37.08
CA ASN A 658 18.54 -17.89 -37.27
C ASN A 658 18.16 -17.71 -38.74
N TYR A 659 19.08 -17.17 -39.57
CA TYR A 659 18.88 -17.11 -41.03
C TYR A 659 18.68 -18.51 -41.64
N GLN A 660 19.47 -19.50 -41.21
CA GLN A 660 19.37 -20.87 -41.71
C GLN A 660 18.07 -21.57 -41.26
N LYS A 661 17.54 -21.22 -40.07
CA LYS A 661 16.26 -21.75 -39.58
C LYS A 661 15.05 -21.13 -40.27
N GLY A 662 15.13 -19.86 -40.70
CA GLY A 662 14.05 -19.20 -41.44
C GLY A 662 14.01 -19.50 -42.95
N ALA A 663 15.09 -20.08 -43.49
CA ALA A 663 15.18 -20.54 -44.89
C ALA A 663 14.77 -22.00 -45.08
N LYS A 664 14.45 -22.71 -43.99
CA LYS A 664 13.81 -24.04 -43.98
C LYS A 664 12.35 -23.86 -43.58
#